data_AF-A0A2P8VUX5-F1
#
_entry.id   AF-A0A2P8VUX5-F1
#
_cell.length_a   1.000
_cell.length_b   1.000
_cell.length_c   1.000
_cell.angle_alpha   90.00
_cell.angle_beta   90.00
_cell.angle_gamma   90.00
#
_symmetry.space_group_name_H-M   'P 1'
#
loop_
_entity.id
_entity.type
_entity.pdbx_description
1 polymer ?
#
loop_
_entity_poly.entity_id
_entity_poly.type
_entity_poly.pdbx_seq_one_letter_code
_entity_poly.pdbx_strand_id
1 'polypeptide(L)'
;LLQLGWSFGGWPTVAIYGGVAGCGALLLRQGRTVEREANWPLLLINFGLGLLLLRGMTAVGWEAWGQLGLAFGIYGAVWVWLGQRVLSSAVVSAPVEEDRPEAAESEAETGAAAAETKIEINSARIALWSRRLGQGLLVWGWLMAVDGWPLQALLVSVLGLGLRIDRLQNPLPKRPQRRNLLFAWAIALQFPFLIWRLLSPSLQSTLSAPAGWLATAGDPDLLLGIYLYPYVVGLVAISDRYYRRSIPNVARFSEGLAVLMNALLTAISLWAPAVLVVNLIASTVTAFMATLRRPPAALWRIASTHGLALVTVLVTIDHRWPGLSSPRWMLIIFGLMAVNLLASHWLRAGWERSAWFYGLGLAGLAYAQLWDYLLSHDFQSGYSLLGLTIPLLLTLLRRGRWSLLAVGLTAPLTLGATTTRLIGLGSATGLSAANGYLRQRLPMMLVTVGFGLGFTISLIEDVLPGFPSRYDQWFGVLAGLTAALWGLWRWLPHSGVAELYRTACDRWGFVLMGGLLLTLSVEAGVLYVGWRSPAITYTVALLLVMGAIVLRFLGTPRPSAVFLLGWAVELLGAELVAASQGDLLTLAALTIGFGAIALALASGLRSRLPVLTKSLHVLTLLYGLLGLLLRIGYFSPWTGLSLLAVALLGLEVSRQSRWPWLRWLGLAGITLGWYELVIYQLSLATGEHPADGLVVLAAAAAVIMAVYRFGAAWLEGRLALPEVEMIATAHIHWGVATVLMVLSGALVYESGLGLLWPGLGLGLVLVLYALLQGRGGPDLWVYAGLTALVGWFVYLRLSMPQLSYVDTGWGVVACGFAAVFFWLPWQRPG
;
A
#
# COMPACT_ATOMS: atom_id res chain seq x y z
N LEU A 1 39.22 -4.24 79.11
CA LEU A 1 38.90 -5.68 79.06
C LEU A 1 39.11 -6.28 77.67
N LEU A 2 38.47 -5.80 76.60
CA LEU A 2 38.64 -6.37 75.24
C LEU A 2 40.05 -6.21 74.63
N GLN A 3 40.84 -5.24 75.08
CA GLN A 3 42.26 -5.11 74.71
C GLN A 3 43.19 -6.19 75.30
N LEU A 4 42.74 -6.93 76.34
CA LEU A 4 43.56 -7.98 76.97
C LEU A 4 43.38 -9.34 76.29
N GLY A 5 42.29 -9.56 75.55
CA GLY A 5 42.03 -10.84 74.85
C GLY A 5 42.96 -11.11 73.65
N TRP A 6 43.82 -10.17 73.29
CA TRP A 6 44.70 -10.27 72.12
C TRP A 6 45.96 -11.11 72.38
N SER A 7 46.30 -11.38 73.64
CA SER A 7 47.47 -12.20 74.02
C SER A 7 47.21 -13.70 73.98
N PHE A 8 45.97 -14.14 73.71
CA PHE A 8 45.58 -15.55 73.69
C PHE A 8 45.22 -15.98 72.26
N GLY A 9 45.87 -17.03 71.74
CA GLY A 9 45.61 -17.54 70.40
C GLY A 9 44.13 -17.88 70.17
N GLY A 10 43.53 -17.35 69.11
CA GLY A 10 42.11 -17.56 68.76
C GLY A 10 41.09 -16.62 69.44
N TRP A 11 41.47 -15.88 70.48
CA TRP A 11 40.61 -14.92 71.20
C TRP A 11 40.45 -13.52 70.59
N PRO A 12 41.35 -12.99 69.73
CA PRO A 12 41.18 -11.69 69.08
C PRO A 12 39.83 -11.52 68.38
N THR A 13 39.41 -12.52 67.61
CA THR A 13 38.15 -12.48 66.85
C THR A 13 36.95 -12.46 67.81
N VAL A 14 36.96 -13.29 68.87
CA VAL A 14 35.92 -13.32 69.91
C VAL A 14 35.81 -11.98 70.64
N ALA A 15 36.94 -11.35 70.95
CA ALA A 15 36.98 -10.03 71.59
C ALA A 15 36.42 -8.92 70.67
N ILE A 16 36.75 -8.94 69.37
CA ILE A 16 36.18 -7.99 68.40
C ILE A 16 34.66 -8.16 68.31
N TYR A 17 34.16 -9.38 68.15
CA TYR A 17 32.71 -9.63 68.08
C TYR A 17 31.98 -9.30 69.38
N GLY A 18 32.55 -9.63 70.54
CA GLY A 18 31.99 -9.26 71.85
C GLY A 18 31.92 -7.75 72.05
N GLY A 19 32.94 -7.02 71.59
CA GLY A 19 32.95 -5.55 71.60
C GLY A 19 31.91 -4.93 70.68
N VAL A 20 31.88 -5.36 69.43
CA VAL A 20 30.97 -4.82 68.41
C VAL A 20 29.52 -5.16 68.73
N ALA A 21 29.20 -6.41 69.11
CA ALA A 21 27.85 -6.82 69.46
C ALA A 21 27.39 -6.20 70.79
N GLY A 22 28.25 -6.20 71.81
CA GLY A 22 27.95 -5.62 73.12
C GLY A 22 27.68 -4.11 73.05
N CYS A 23 28.53 -3.37 72.36
CA CYS A 23 28.33 -1.93 72.15
C CYS A 23 27.12 -1.67 71.24
N GLY A 24 26.92 -2.46 70.17
CA GLY A 24 25.74 -2.34 69.31
C GLY A 24 24.42 -2.52 70.06
N ALA A 25 24.34 -3.51 70.97
CA ALA A 25 23.17 -3.74 71.80
C ALA A 25 22.91 -2.59 72.80
N LEU A 26 23.97 -2.06 73.41
CA LEU A 26 23.91 -0.89 74.30
C LEU A 26 23.38 0.34 73.57
N LEU A 27 23.85 0.59 72.34
CA LEU A 27 23.44 1.71 71.50
C LEU A 27 21.98 1.58 71.03
N LEU A 28 21.52 0.37 70.69
CA LEU A 28 20.12 0.11 70.34
C LEU A 28 19.17 0.31 71.52
N ARG A 29 19.59 -0.07 72.74
CA ARG A 29 18.80 0.10 73.97
C ARG A 29 18.69 1.58 74.36
N GLN A 30 19.77 2.34 74.27
CA GLN A 30 19.79 3.76 74.62
C GLN A 30 19.14 4.66 73.56
N GLY A 31 19.24 4.33 72.26
CA GLY A 31 18.65 5.18 71.23
C GLY A 31 17.12 5.18 71.15
N ARG A 32 16.40 4.41 71.99
CA ARG A 32 14.93 4.52 72.17
C ARG A 32 14.53 5.76 72.98
N THR A 33 15.45 6.39 73.72
CA THR A 33 15.17 7.54 74.60
C THR A 33 15.82 8.85 74.10
N VAL A 34 16.43 8.85 72.91
CA VAL A 34 17.18 10.00 72.39
C VAL A 34 16.30 10.77 71.41
N GLU A 35 15.55 11.73 71.93
CA GLU A 35 15.04 12.86 71.16
C GLU A 35 15.95 14.06 71.43
N ARG A 36 16.41 14.69 70.33
CA ARG A 36 16.95 16.05 70.21
C ARG A 36 18.44 16.38 70.41
N GLU A 37 19.29 15.63 71.12
CA GLU A 37 20.71 16.07 71.26
C GLU A 37 21.76 15.03 70.85
N ALA A 38 22.78 15.50 70.12
CA ALA A 38 23.91 14.73 69.65
C ALA A 38 24.78 14.27 70.84
N ASN A 39 24.47 13.11 71.39
CA ASN A 39 25.19 12.53 72.52
C ASN A 39 26.65 12.18 72.15
N TRP A 40 27.59 13.03 72.56
CA TRP A 40 29.04 12.79 72.52
C TRP A 40 29.47 11.40 73.04
N PRO A 41 28.87 10.83 74.10
CA PRO A 41 29.22 9.49 74.56
C PRO A 41 28.96 8.40 73.50
N LEU A 42 27.89 8.53 72.70
CA LEU A 42 27.58 7.61 71.61
C LEU A 42 28.60 7.72 70.47
N LEU A 43 29.08 8.93 70.15
CA LEU A 43 30.12 9.13 69.14
C LEU A 43 31.46 8.53 69.60
N LEU A 44 31.80 8.68 70.88
CA LEU A 44 33.04 8.18 71.46
C LEU A 44 33.08 6.64 71.51
N ILE A 45 31.97 6.02 71.90
CA ILE A 45 31.80 4.55 71.84
C ILE A 45 31.93 4.06 70.38
N ASN A 46 31.30 4.74 69.42
CA ASN A 46 31.42 4.39 68.01
C ASN A 46 32.84 4.56 67.45
N PHE A 47 33.57 5.62 67.85
CA PHE A 47 34.95 5.80 67.39
C PHE A 47 35.87 4.71 67.98
N GLY A 48 35.67 4.35 69.24
CA GLY A 48 36.36 3.23 69.89
C GLY A 48 36.14 1.89 69.19
N LEU A 49 34.92 1.64 68.69
CA LEU A 49 34.62 0.46 67.87
C LEU A 49 35.36 0.45 66.52
N GLY A 50 35.51 1.62 65.88
CA GLY A 50 36.26 1.75 64.63
C GLY A 50 37.74 1.43 64.81
N LEU A 51 38.35 1.93 65.90
CA LEU A 51 39.73 1.60 66.27
C LEU A 51 39.92 0.12 66.59
N LEU A 52 38.94 -0.50 67.26
CA LEU A 52 38.96 -1.94 67.56
C LEU A 52 38.96 -2.79 66.27
N LEU A 53 38.16 -2.39 65.27
CA LEU A 53 38.10 -3.07 63.97
C LEU A 53 39.38 -2.88 63.14
N LEU A 54 39.93 -1.66 63.09
CA LEU A 54 41.20 -1.38 62.42
C LEU A 54 42.35 -2.20 63.01
N ARG A 55 42.40 -2.30 64.34
CA ARG A 55 43.38 -3.14 65.04
C ARG A 55 43.18 -4.63 64.72
N GLY A 56 41.93 -5.08 64.55
CA GLY A 56 41.61 -6.42 64.08
C GLY A 56 42.21 -6.75 62.72
N MET A 57 42.17 -5.81 61.77
CA MET A 57 42.77 -6.01 60.44
C MET A 57 44.30 -6.12 60.47
N THR A 58 44.97 -5.46 61.41
CA THR A 58 46.44 -5.55 61.57
C THR A 58 46.88 -6.81 62.30
N ALA A 59 45.99 -7.42 63.08
CA ALA A 59 46.29 -8.59 63.91
C ALA A 59 45.95 -9.93 63.21
N VAL A 60 45.06 -9.90 62.23
CA VAL A 60 44.66 -11.05 61.43
C VAL A 60 45.25 -10.90 60.03
N GLY A 61 45.91 -11.95 59.52
CA GLY A 61 46.47 -11.95 58.17
C GLY A 61 45.39 -11.65 57.11
N TRP A 62 45.80 -11.06 55.98
CA TRP A 62 44.88 -10.63 54.93
C TRP A 62 43.97 -11.76 54.40
N GLU A 63 44.46 -13.01 54.41
CA GLU A 63 43.72 -14.23 54.05
C GLU A 63 42.54 -14.53 54.99
N ALA A 64 42.62 -14.10 56.25
CA ALA A 64 41.61 -14.34 57.27
C ALA A 64 40.73 -13.10 57.55
N TRP A 65 40.90 -12.02 56.79
CA TRP A 65 40.06 -10.81 56.90
C TRP A 65 38.57 -11.09 56.74
N GLY A 66 38.19 -12.14 55.99
CA GLY A 66 36.79 -12.55 55.86
C GLY A 66 36.11 -12.90 57.18
N GLN A 67 36.86 -13.29 58.22
CA GLN A 67 36.34 -13.55 59.56
C GLN A 67 35.81 -12.31 60.26
N LEU A 68 36.24 -11.11 59.84
CA LEU A 68 35.83 -9.83 60.42
C LEU A 68 34.63 -9.20 59.72
N GLY A 69 34.14 -9.81 58.63
CA GLY A 69 33.12 -9.20 57.76
C GLY A 69 31.82 -8.87 58.48
N LEU A 70 31.33 -9.76 59.35
CA LEU A 70 30.13 -9.48 60.16
C LEU A 70 30.36 -8.38 61.20
N ALA A 71 31.56 -8.29 61.79
CA ALA A 71 31.89 -7.23 62.74
C ALA A 71 31.89 -5.84 62.07
N PHE A 72 32.47 -5.73 60.87
CA PHE A 72 32.36 -4.52 60.05
C PHE A 72 30.91 -4.23 59.64
N GLY A 73 30.12 -5.26 59.34
CA GLY A 73 28.71 -5.12 58.99
C GLY A 73 27.83 -4.62 60.15
N ILE A 74 27.99 -5.16 61.36
CA ILE A 74 27.26 -4.69 62.55
C ILE A 74 27.64 -3.23 62.87
N TYR A 75 28.93 -2.91 62.82
CA TYR A 75 29.41 -1.54 63.05
C TYR A 75 28.86 -0.56 61.99
N GLY A 76 28.89 -0.95 60.72
CA GLY A 76 28.26 -0.19 59.64
C GLY A 76 26.75 -0.02 59.81
N ALA A 77 26.05 -1.06 60.27
CA ALA A 77 24.62 -1.03 60.54
C ALA A 77 24.26 -0.01 61.64
N VAL A 78 25.05 0.05 62.71
CA VAL A 78 24.89 1.02 63.81
C VAL A 78 25.04 2.46 63.30
N TRP A 79 26.08 2.74 62.50
CA TRP A 79 26.27 4.06 61.87
C TRP A 79 25.10 4.45 60.96
N VAL A 80 24.60 3.50 60.16
CA VAL A 80 23.45 3.71 59.28
C VAL A 80 22.15 3.92 60.07
N TRP A 81 21.97 3.26 61.20
CA TRP A 81 20.80 3.42 62.07
C TRP A 81 20.80 4.77 62.81
N LEU A 82 21.94 5.15 63.41
CA LEU A 82 22.11 6.44 64.09
C LEU A 82 21.89 7.62 63.14
N GLY A 83 22.55 7.58 61.96
CA GLY A 83 22.38 8.64 60.95
C GLY A 83 20.95 8.74 60.39
N GLN A 84 20.12 7.71 60.53
CA GLN A 84 18.71 7.78 60.13
C GLN A 84 17.84 8.51 61.16
N ARG A 85 18.00 8.20 62.44
CA ARG A 85 17.20 8.80 63.51
C ARG A 85 17.45 10.30 63.66
N VAL A 86 18.71 10.71 63.51
CA VAL A 86 19.08 12.14 63.52
C VAL A 86 18.47 12.87 62.32
N LEU A 87 18.43 12.24 61.14
CA LEU A 87 17.79 12.84 59.96
C LEU A 87 16.26 12.86 60.04
N SER A 88 15.61 11.88 60.69
CA SER A 88 14.15 11.89 60.84
C SER A 88 13.69 12.92 61.87
N SER A 89 14.44 13.13 62.95
CA SER A 89 14.15 14.16 63.94
C SER A 89 14.39 15.58 63.40
N ALA A 90 15.50 15.81 62.68
CA ALA A 90 15.77 17.11 62.05
C ALA A 90 14.71 17.52 61.02
N VAL A 91 14.14 16.58 60.25
CA VAL A 91 13.10 16.90 59.25
C VAL A 91 11.74 17.23 59.87
N VAL A 92 11.42 16.69 61.05
CA VAL A 92 10.19 17.04 61.80
C VAL A 92 10.32 18.43 62.45
N SER A 93 11.54 18.93 62.62
CA SER A 93 11.85 20.20 63.32
C SER A 93 11.91 21.41 62.39
N ALA A 94 12.08 21.21 61.09
CA ALA A 94 12.22 22.30 60.14
C ALA A 94 10.90 23.10 60.03
N PRO A 95 10.91 24.43 60.27
CA PRO A 95 9.70 25.25 60.19
C PRO A 95 9.15 25.21 58.76
N VAL A 96 7.82 25.06 58.66
CA VAL A 96 7.09 25.20 57.40
C VAL A 96 7.18 26.68 57.03
N GLU A 97 7.83 26.96 55.90
CA GLU A 97 7.92 28.28 55.29
C GLU A 97 6.54 28.65 54.73
N GLU A 98 5.65 29.08 55.63
CA GLU A 98 4.33 29.62 55.31
C GLU A 98 4.39 31.15 55.52
N ASP A 99 4.01 31.87 54.47
CA ASP A 99 3.99 33.33 54.31
C ASP A 99 3.98 34.12 55.64
N ARG A 100 5.07 34.83 55.93
CA ARG A 100 5.02 35.98 56.83
C ARG A 100 5.78 37.19 56.28
N PRO A 101 5.15 38.38 56.29
CA PRO A 101 5.60 39.54 55.55
C PRO A 101 6.77 40.26 56.23
N GLU A 102 7.50 41.01 55.42
CA GLU A 102 8.56 41.95 55.82
C GLU A 102 8.08 42.88 56.96
N ALA A 103 8.72 42.78 58.11
CA ALA A 103 8.83 43.86 59.08
C ALA A 103 10.12 43.69 59.89
N ALA A 104 10.75 44.84 60.15
CA ALA A 104 12.12 45.00 60.60
C ALA A 104 12.40 44.62 62.07
N GLU A 105 13.71 44.52 62.36
CA GLU A 105 14.39 44.66 63.66
C GLU A 105 14.55 43.42 64.57
N SER A 106 15.72 42.78 64.46
CA SER A 106 16.65 42.50 65.57
C SER A 106 17.89 41.75 65.04
N GLU A 107 19.05 42.41 65.01
CA GLU A 107 20.35 41.77 64.68
C GLU A 107 20.77 40.69 65.70
N ALA A 108 20.10 40.60 66.86
CA ALA A 108 20.38 39.58 67.88
C ALA A 108 19.59 38.28 67.66
N GLU A 109 18.35 38.33 67.14
CA GLU A 109 17.56 37.13 66.83
C GLU A 109 18.00 36.45 65.52
N THR A 110 18.52 37.22 64.57
CA THR A 110 19.16 36.67 63.36
C THR A 110 20.43 35.87 63.69
N GLY A 111 21.20 36.28 64.71
CA GLY A 111 22.38 35.54 65.18
C GLY A 111 22.05 34.21 65.85
N ALA A 112 21.02 34.18 66.71
CA ALA A 112 20.57 32.96 67.38
C ALA A 112 19.87 32.01 66.41
N ALA A 113 18.97 32.50 65.55
CA ALA A 113 18.32 31.70 64.52
C ALA A 113 19.32 31.21 63.46
N ALA A 114 20.31 32.02 63.07
CA ALA A 114 21.38 31.57 62.16
C ALA A 114 22.32 30.57 62.84
N ALA A 115 22.58 30.68 64.15
CA ALA A 115 23.36 29.70 64.91
C ALA A 115 22.60 28.38 65.06
N GLU A 116 21.31 28.41 65.38
CA GLU A 116 20.43 27.23 65.44
C GLU A 116 20.34 26.55 64.06
N THR A 117 20.09 27.34 63.01
CA THR A 117 20.07 26.84 61.62
C THR A 117 21.43 26.26 61.22
N LYS A 118 22.55 26.87 61.62
CA LYS A 118 23.92 26.36 61.35
C LYS A 118 24.24 25.08 62.12
N ILE A 119 23.77 24.96 63.37
CA ILE A 119 23.87 23.73 64.18
C ILE A 119 23.01 22.61 63.57
N GLU A 120 21.81 22.94 63.10
CA GLU A 120 20.91 22.01 62.42
C GLU A 120 21.48 21.55 61.06
N ILE A 121 22.07 22.46 60.27
CA ILE A 121 22.77 22.13 59.03
C ILE A 121 24.00 21.25 59.30
N ASN A 122 24.80 21.54 60.33
CA ASN A 122 25.99 20.76 60.67
C ASN A 122 25.63 19.35 61.18
N SER A 123 24.61 19.24 62.03
CA SER A 123 24.10 17.93 62.50
C SER A 123 23.50 17.11 61.35
N ALA A 124 22.77 17.73 60.42
CA ALA A 124 22.29 17.09 59.21
C ALA A 124 23.42 16.61 58.28
N ARG A 125 24.51 17.40 58.14
CA ARG A 125 25.71 17.00 57.38
C ARG A 125 26.42 15.82 58.04
N ILE A 126 26.62 15.84 59.36
CA ILE A 126 27.23 14.74 60.11
C ILE A 126 26.38 13.47 59.99
N ALA A 127 25.06 13.59 60.08
CA ALA A 127 24.13 12.47 59.90
C ALA A 127 24.11 11.91 58.47
N LEU A 128 24.38 12.75 57.45
CA LEU A 128 24.55 12.30 56.07
C LEU A 128 25.87 11.53 55.88
N TRP A 129 26.96 12.03 56.48
CA TRP A 129 28.28 11.39 56.43
C TRP A 129 28.30 10.05 57.16
N SER A 130 27.79 9.99 58.38
CA SER A 130 27.66 8.75 59.17
C SER A 130 26.90 7.67 58.40
N ARG A 131 25.81 8.06 57.74
CA ARG A 131 25.03 7.16 56.88
C ARG A 131 25.80 6.67 55.67
N ARG A 132 26.57 7.52 54.98
CA ARG A 132 27.37 7.11 53.81
C ARG A 132 28.53 6.21 54.24
N LEU A 133 29.22 6.56 55.32
CA LEU A 133 30.29 5.77 55.91
C LEU A 133 29.77 4.40 56.34
N GLY A 134 28.67 4.35 57.08
CA GLY A 134 28.06 3.08 57.50
C GLY A 134 27.56 2.24 56.32
N GLN A 135 27.08 2.85 55.23
CA GLN A 135 26.77 2.14 53.99
C GLN A 135 28.02 1.54 53.34
N GLY A 136 29.12 2.29 53.32
CA GLY A 136 30.42 1.81 52.85
C GLY A 136 30.94 0.64 53.70
N LEU A 137 30.84 0.74 55.02
CA LEU A 137 31.25 -0.31 55.96
C LEU A 137 30.41 -1.58 55.83
N LEU A 138 29.10 -1.47 55.55
CA LEU A 138 28.25 -2.63 55.25
C LEU A 138 28.67 -3.33 53.97
N VAL A 139 28.97 -2.57 52.89
CA VAL A 139 29.47 -3.14 51.63
C VAL A 139 30.85 -3.76 51.82
N TRP A 140 31.71 -3.11 52.59
CA TRP A 140 33.06 -3.61 52.91
C TRP A 140 33.02 -4.90 53.72
N GLY A 141 32.20 -4.94 54.78
CA GLY A 141 32.00 -6.15 55.58
C GLY A 141 31.44 -7.31 54.76
N TRP A 142 30.54 -7.03 53.81
CA TRP A 142 30.05 -8.02 52.87
C TRP A 142 31.14 -8.51 51.90
N LEU A 143 31.92 -7.60 51.30
CA LEU A 143 33.02 -7.94 50.38
C LEU A 143 34.09 -8.81 51.04
N MET A 144 34.39 -8.55 52.32
CA MET A 144 35.31 -9.38 53.10
C MET A 144 34.75 -10.79 53.31
N ALA A 145 33.46 -10.91 53.61
CA ALA A 145 32.86 -12.19 53.99
C ALA A 145 32.43 -13.07 52.81
N VAL A 146 32.13 -12.48 51.64
CA VAL A 146 31.40 -13.18 50.56
C VAL A 146 32.13 -14.42 50.05
N ASP A 147 33.46 -14.41 49.95
CA ASP A 147 34.21 -15.51 49.34
C ASP A 147 34.45 -16.69 50.29
N GLY A 148 34.82 -16.45 51.55
CA GLY A 148 35.15 -17.52 52.50
C GLY A 148 34.14 -17.79 53.61
N TRP A 149 33.22 -16.85 53.88
CA TRP A 149 32.38 -16.84 55.08
C TRP A 149 30.90 -16.56 54.74
N PRO A 150 30.21 -17.48 54.03
CA PRO A 150 28.87 -17.24 53.50
C PRO A 150 27.83 -16.90 54.57
N LEU A 151 27.95 -17.46 55.79
CA LEU A 151 27.06 -17.14 56.91
C LEU A 151 27.23 -15.70 57.37
N GLN A 152 28.48 -15.21 57.46
CA GLN A 152 28.74 -13.82 57.82
C GLN A 152 28.20 -12.88 56.74
N ALA A 153 28.44 -13.18 55.46
CA ALA A 153 27.92 -12.40 54.35
C ALA A 153 26.38 -12.36 54.36
N LEU A 154 25.71 -13.49 54.65
CA LEU A 154 24.26 -13.56 54.78
C LEU A 154 23.75 -12.68 55.92
N LEU A 155 24.38 -12.73 57.09
CA LEU A 155 24.00 -11.92 58.25
C LEU A 155 24.21 -10.42 57.99
N VAL A 156 25.29 -10.03 57.30
CA VAL A 156 25.51 -8.64 56.86
C VAL A 156 24.42 -8.20 55.87
N SER A 157 24.05 -9.07 54.93
CA SER A 157 22.96 -8.80 53.98
C SER A 157 21.59 -8.70 54.68
N VAL A 158 21.32 -9.49 55.73
CA VAL A 158 20.12 -9.35 56.57
C VAL A 158 20.08 -8.00 57.29
N LEU A 159 21.20 -7.57 57.88
CA LEU A 159 21.32 -6.24 58.50
C LEU A 159 21.08 -5.11 57.47
N GLY A 160 21.73 -5.22 56.31
CA GLY A 160 21.55 -4.29 55.20
C GLY A 160 20.11 -4.22 54.72
N LEU A 161 19.45 -5.37 54.53
CA LEU A 161 18.06 -5.47 54.10
C LEU A 161 17.10 -4.89 55.14
N GLY A 162 17.26 -5.23 56.42
CA GLY A 162 16.44 -4.71 57.52
C GLY A 162 16.46 -3.18 57.59
N LEU A 163 17.65 -2.58 57.46
CA LEU A 163 17.81 -1.11 57.41
C LEU A 163 17.18 -0.48 56.17
N ARG A 164 17.08 -1.20 55.05
CA ARG A 164 16.37 -0.72 53.85
C ARG A 164 14.86 -0.91 53.95
N ILE A 165 14.37 -1.98 54.56
CA ILE A 165 12.95 -2.21 54.82
C ILE A 165 12.41 -1.13 55.77
N ASP A 166 13.13 -0.82 56.85
CA ASP A 166 12.75 0.26 57.78
C ASP A 166 12.59 1.60 57.04
N ARG A 167 13.51 1.93 56.13
CA ARG A 167 13.42 3.13 55.26
C ARG A 167 12.23 3.13 54.31
N LEU A 168 11.83 1.96 53.84
CA LEU A 168 10.70 1.80 52.93
C LEU A 168 9.37 1.92 53.69
N GLN A 169 9.34 1.56 54.97
CA GLN A 169 8.19 1.73 55.85
C GLN A 169 8.08 3.15 56.41
N ASN A 170 9.21 3.82 56.66
CA ASN A 170 9.33 5.16 57.25
C ASN A 170 10.02 6.16 56.28
N PRO A 171 9.29 6.69 55.27
CA PRO A 171 9.88 7.54 54.24
C PRO A 171 10.17 8.97 54.70
N LEU A 172 11.30 9.54 54.26
CA LEU A 172 11.64 10.95 54.46
C LEU A 172 11.12 11.82 53.29
N PRO A 173 10.56 13.04 53.55
CA PRO A 173 9.91 13.91 52.56
C PRO A 173 10.68 14.24 51.27
N LYS A 174 12.02 14.20 51.28
CA LYS A 174 12.86 14.68 50.16
C LYS A 174 13.74 13.61 49.49
N ARG A 175 13.53 12.30 49.73
CA ARG A 175 14.43 11.24 49.21
C ARG A 175 13.78 10.22 48.28
N PRO A 176 14.50 9.75 47.25
CA PRO A 176 13.96 8.82 46.27
C PRO A 176 13.79 7.42 46.88
N GLN A 177 12.54 7.07 47.20
CA GLN A 177 12.13 5.74 47.68
C GLN A 177 12.49 4.62 46.68
N ARG A 178 12.51 4.92 45.36
CA ARG A 178 12.95 4.01 44.28
C ARG A 178 14.34 3.43 44.54
N ARG A 179 15.30 4.27 44.95
CA ARG A 179 16.67 3.83 45.22
C ARG A 179 16.75 2.88 46.41
N ASN A 180 15.96 3.11 47.46
CA ASN A 180 15.94 2.19 48.61
C ASN A 180 15.32 0.84 48.23
N LEU A 181 14.30 0.83 47.38
CA LEU A 181 13.70 -0.40 46.87
C LEU A 181 14.69 -1.18 45.99
N LEU A 182 15.42 -0.51 45.11
CA LEU A 182 16.45 -1.14 44.28
C LEU A 182 17.53 -1.82 45.12
N PHE A 183 18.05 -1.13 46.15
CA PHE A 183 19.04 -1.72 47.04
C PHE A 183 18.47 -2.86 47.90
N ALA A 184 17.24 -2.75 48.39
CA ALA A 184 16.59 -3.83 49.12
C ALA A 184 16.45 -5.07 48.23
N TRP A 185 16.02 -4.89 46.98
CA TRP A 185 15.93 -5.95 45.99
C TRP A 185 17.28 -6.58 45.66
N ALA A 186 18.31 -5.77 45.39
CA ALA A 186 19.66 -6.27 45.07
C ALA A 186 20.27 -7.07 46.23
N ILE A 187 20.07 -6.63 47.48
CA ILE A 187 20.52 -7.37 48.67
C ILE A 187 19.72 -8.68 48.81
N ALA A 188 18.40 -8.63 48.64
CA ALA A 188 17.56 -9.82 48.76
C ALA A 188 17.90 -10.88 47.69
N LEU A 189 18.27 -10.47 46.48
CA LEU A 189 18.65 -11.37 45.39
C LEU A 189 19.90 -12.21 45.71
N GLN A 190 20.75 -11.77 46.64
CA GLN A 190 21.95 -12.51 47.06
C GLN A 190 21.63 -13.69 47.99
N PHE A 191 20.47 -13.69 48.64
CA PHE A 191 20.15 -14.65 49.69
C PHE A 191 20.15 -16.10 49.17
N PRO A 192 19.53 -16.43 48.02
CA PRO A 192 19.51 -17.81 47.53
C PRO A 192 20.92 -18.36 47.27
N PHE A 193 21.83 -17.54 46.75
CA PHE A 193 23.22 -17.93 46.49
C PHE A 193 24.02 -18.14 47.78
N LEU A 194 23.85 -17.26 48.77
CA LEU A 194 24.52 -17.39 50.06
C LEU A 194 23.96 -18.57 50.87
N ILE A 195 22.64 -18.77 50.84
CA ILE A 195 21.98 -19.93 51.46
C ILE A 195 22.43 -21.22 50.79
N TRP A 196 22.49 -21.27 49.45
CA TRP A 196 22.97 -22.44 48.72
C TRP A 196 24.35 -22.92 49.19
N ARG A 197 25.28 -21.98 49.41
CA ARG A 197 26.63 -22.26 49.92
C ARG A 197 26.67 -22.72 51.39
N LEU A 198 25.61 -22.52 52.14
CA LEU A 198 25.47 -22.98 53.53
C LEU A 198 24.82 -24.35 53.65
N LEU A 199 24.14 -24.83 52.60
CA LEU A 199 23.49 -26.14 52.60
C LEU A 199 24.53 -27.26 52.58
N SER A 200 24.22 -28.37 53.24
CA SER A 200 25.02 -29.59 53.15
C SER A 200 24.98 -30.16 51.73
N PRO A 201 26.01 -30.92 51.30
CA PRO A 201 26.00 -31.58 49.99
C PRO A 201 24.76 -32.46 49.76
N SER A 202 24.24 -33.11 50.81
CA SER A 202 23.00 -33.90 50.74
C SER A 202 21.76 -33.04 50.44
N LEU A 203 21.64 -31.87 51.05
CA LEU A 203 20.54 -30.93 50.77
C LEU A 203 20.69 -30.30 49.39
N GLN A 204 21.90 -29.96 48.96
CA GLN A 204 22.17 -29.48 47.61
C GLN A 204 21.74 -30.52 46.57
N SER A 205 22.09 -31.80 46.76
CA SER A 205 21.69 -32.89 45.86
C SER A 205 20.17 -33.10 45.80
N THR A 206 19.48 -32.95 46.94
CA THR A 206 18.02 -33.08 47.03
C THR A 206 17.33 -31.91 46.33
N LEU A 207 17.83 -30.69 46.56
CA LEU A 207 17.28 -29.50 45.92
C LEU A 207 17.55 -29.50 44.42
N SER A 208 18.68 -30.04 43.94
CA SER A 208 18.95 -30.22 42.51
C SER A 208 18.21 -31.41 41.88
N ALA A 209 17.54 -32.26 42.65
CA ALA A 209 16.83 -33.44 42.10
C ALA A 209 15.82 -33.13 40.98
N PRO A 210 15.05 -32.00 41.03
CA PRO A 210 14.17 -31.61 39.92
C PRO A 210 14.90 -31.38 38.59
N ALA A 211 16.23 -31.13 38.58
CA ALA A 211 17.04 -31.02 37.36
C ALA A 211 16.91 -32.27 36.47
N GLY A 212 16.82 -33.45 37.09
CA GLY A 212 16.65 -34.72 36.38
C GLY A 212 15.28 -34.85 35.70
N TRP A 213 14.20 -34.46 36.39
CA TRP A 213 12.84 -34.55 35.85
C TRP A 213 12.51 -33.42 34.86
N LEU A 214 13.17 -32.27 34.98
CA LEU A 214 13.06 -31.12 34.08
C LEU A 214 14.08 -31.15 32.93
N ALA A 215 14.80 -32.26 32.77
CA ALA A 215 15.74 -32.52 31.68
C ALA A 215 16.78 -31.40 31.48
N THR A 216 17.32 -30.81 32.55
CA THR A 216 18.28 -29.69 32.49
C THR A 216 19.73 -30.15 32.25
N ALA A 217 19.93 -31.34 31.67
CA ALA A 217 21.24 -31.99 31.50
C ALA A 217 22.09 -32.11 32.79
N GLY A 218 21.43 -32.04 33.97
CA GLY A 218 22.11 -32.07 35.26
C GLY A 218 22.73 -30.75 35.71
N ASP A 219 22.54 -29.65 34.95
CA ASP A 219 22.97 -28.31 35.35
C ASP A 219 21.94 -27.68 36.33
N PRO A 220 22.31 -27.44 37.60
CA PRO A 220 21.41 -26.83 38.59
C PRO A 220 21.16 -25.33 38.34
N ASP A 221 22.05 -24.64 37.63
CA ASP A 221 21.94 -23.19 37.41
C ASP A 221 20.77 -22.84 36.49
N LEU A 222 20.36 -23.79 35.64
CA LEU A 222 19.17 -23.63 34.80
C LEU A 222 17.86 -23.59 35.61
N LEU A 223 17.85 -24.11 36.85
CA LEU A 223 16.68 -24.05 37.74
C LEU A 223 16.47 -22.68 38.40
N LEU A 224 17.42 -21.74 38.24
CA LEU A 224 17.29 -20.37 38.76
C LEU A 224 16.01 -19.68 38.27
N GLY A 225 15.55 -20.00 37.07
CA GLY A 225 14.27 -19.51 36.51
C GLY A 225 13.04 -19.85 37.37
N ILE A 226 13.12 -20.93 38.15
CA ILE A 226 12.08 -21.37 39.10
C ILE A 226 12.40 -20.86 40.51
N TYR A 227 13.63 -21.08 41.01
CA TYR A 227 13.99 -20.74 42.39
C TYR A 227 13.93 -19.25 42.71
N LEU A 228 14.24 -18.40 41.73
CA LEU A 228 14.20 -16.96 41.91
C LEU A 228 12.84 -16.35 41.56
N TYR A 229 11.91 -17.14 41.02
CA TYR A 229 10.57 -16.67 40.65
C TYR A 229 9.76 -16.06 41.82
N PRO A 230 9.83 -16.58 43.07
CA PRO A 230 9.17 -15.96 44.23
C PRO A 230 9.53 -14.47 44.43
N TYR A 231 10.71 -14.02 43.98
CA TYR A 231 11.10 -12.61 44.04
C TYR A 231 10.27 -11.74 43.08
N VAL A 232 9.88 -12.26 41.91
CA VAL A 232 8.95 -11.57 40.99
C VAL A 232 7.60 -11.39 41.67
N VAL A 233 7.06 -12.45 42.29
CA VAL A 233 5.80 -12.40 43.05
C VAL A 233 5.90 -11.39 44.21
N GLY A 234 7.03 -11.39 44.93
CA GLY A 234 7.30 -10.44 46.00
C GLY A 234 7.29 -8.97 45.52
N LEU A 235 7.94 -8.68 44.39
CA LEU A 235 7.94 -7.34 43.79
C LEU A 235 6.54 -6.90 43.32
N VAL A 236 5.73 -7.82 42.79
CA VAL A 236 4.33 -7.55 42.43
C VAL A 236 3.49 -7.25 43.68
N ALA A 237 3.68 -8.02 44.76
CA ALA A 237 3.00 -7.79 46.04
C ALA A 237 3.40 -6.45 46.69
N ILE A 238 4.69 -6.09 46.63
CA ILE A 238 5.19 -4.78 47.09
C ILE A 238 4.56 -3.65 46.27
N SER A 239 4.54 -3.79 44.95
CA SER A 239 3.86 -2.85 44.06
C SER A 239 2.39 -2.65 44.46
N ASP A 240 1.69 -3.74 44.75
CA ASP A 240 0.27 -3.74 45.13
C ASP A 240 0.04 -2.98 46.44
N ARG A 241 0.94 -3.20 47.42
CA ARG A 241 0.95 -2.46 48.68
C ARG A 241 1.18 -0.96 48.49
N TYR A 242 2.07 -0.55 47.59
CA TYR A 242 2.33 0.87 47.34
C TYR A 242 1.23 1.56 46.53
N TYR A 243 0.55 0.85 45.63
CA TYR A 243 -0.66 1.36 44.99
C TYR A 243 -1.77 1.61 46.01
N ARG A 244 -1.99 0.70 46.97
CA ARG A 244 -2.93 0.90 48.08
C ARG A 244 -2.59 2.08 48.99
N ARG A 245 -1.31 2.48 49.06
CA ARG A 245 -0.83 3.64 49.83
C ARG A 245 -0.78 4.94 49.01
N SER A 246 -1.32 4.95 47.79
CA SER A 246 -1.33 6.11 46.90
C SER A 246 0.06 6.67 46.55
N ILE A 247 1.09 5.81 46.47
CA ILE A 247 2.46 6.18 46.06
C ILE A 247 2.79 5.57 44.68
N PRO A 248 2.18 6.06 43.58
CA PRO A 248 2.24 5.41 42.27
C PRO A 248 3.66 5.38 41.69
N ASN A 249 4.50 6.36 42.03
CA ASN A 249 5.87 6.47 41.50
C ASN A 249 6.78 5.32 41.95
N VAL A 250 6.58 4.77 43.15
CA VAL A 250 7.34 3.63 43.67
C VAL A 250 6.70 2.33 43.23
N ALA A 251 5.36 2.29 43.21
CA ALA A 251 4.62 1.13 42.73
C ALA A 251 4.97 0.77 41.27
N ARG A 252 5.05 1.78 40.37
CA ARG A 252 5.51 1.60 38.97
C ARG A 252 6.97 1.17 38.88
N PHE A 253 7.84 1.68 39.75
CA PHE A 253 9.25 1.26 39.78
C PHE A 253 9.38 -0.21 40.22
N SER A 254 8.57 -0.63 41.20
CA SER A 254 8.46 -2.04 41.62
C SER A 254 7.90 -2.94 40.51
N GLU A 255 6.92 -2.48 39.73
CA GLU A 255 6.45 -3.19 38.51
C GLU A 255 7.58 -3.32 37.49
N GLY A 256 8.34 -2.24 37.24
CA GLY A 256 9.48 -2.27 36.31
C GLY A 256 10.56 -3.26 36.73
N LEU A 257 10.89 -3.33 38.03
CA LEU A 257 11.80 -4.34 38.57
C LEU A 257 11.23 -5.76 38.44
N ALA A 258 9.93 -5.95 38.66
CA ALA A 258 9.29 -7.26 38.50
C ALA A 258 9.37 -7.74 37.04
N VAL A 259 9.08 -6.85 36.08
CA VAL A 259 9.18 -7.16 34.64
C VAL A 259 10.62 -7.45 34.23
N LEU A 260 11.58 -6.63 34.67
CA LEU A 260 13.01 -6.84 34.39
C LEU A 260 13.48 -8.19 34.93
N MET A 261 13.17 -8.47 36.20
CA MET A 261 13.52 -9.74 36.83
C MET A 261 12.87 -10.91 36.10
N ASN A 262 11.58 -10.80 35.76
CA ASN A 262 10.89 -11.86 35.01
C ASN A 262 11.55 -12.13 33.66
N ALA A 263 11.90 -11.08 32.91
CA ALA A 263 12.58 -11.20 31.63
C ALA A 263 13.94 -11.89 31.76
N LEU A 264 14.73 -11.56 32.79
CA LEU A 264 16.00 -12.23 33.07
C LEU A 264 15.80 -13.73 33.40
N LEU A 265 14.80 -14.06 34.23
CA LEU A 265 14.49 -15.45 34.57
C LEU A 265 14.00 -16.25 33.37
N THR A 266 13.16 -15.66 32.53
CA THR A 266 12.73 -16.28 31.27
C THR A 266 13.92 -16.49 30.33
N ALA A 267 14.85 -15.52 30.22
CA ALA A 267 16.06 -15.65 29.40
C ALA A 267 16.98 -16.78 29.86
N ILE A 268 17.18 -16.94 31.18
CA ILE A 268 17.92 -18.09 31.74
C ILE A 268 17.19 -19.40 31.42
N SER A 269 15.85 -19.39 31.45
CA SER A 269 15.05 -20.58 31.22
C SER A 269 15.01 -21.03 29.75
N LEU A 270 15.40 -20.19 28.78
CA LEU A 270 15.42 -20.55 27.35
C LEU A 270 16.31 -21.78 27.06
N TRP A 271 17.31 -22.01 27.89
CA TRP A 271 18.26 -23.13 27.76
C TRP A 271 17.71 -24.47 28.29
N ALA A 272 16.55 -24.45 28.98
CA ALA A 272 15.89 -25.64 29.50
C ALA A 272 14.37 -25.59 29.24
N PRO A 273 13.86 -26.24 28.17
CA PRO A 273 12.47 -26.12 27.74
C PRO A 273 11.43 -26.39 28.83
N ALA A 274 11.65 -27.38 29.70
CA ALA A 274 10.73 -27.67 30.80
C ALA A 274 10.70 -26.55 31.85
N VAL A 275 11.86 -25.97 32.18
CA VAL A 275 11.98 -24.83 33.09
C VAL A 275 11.30 -23.60 32.50
N LEU A 276 11.45 -23.38 31.19
CA LEU A 276 10.80 -22.29 30.47
C LEU A 276 9.27 -22.38 30.58
N VAL A 277 8.70 -23.56 30.39
CA VAL A 277 7.24 -23.78 30.54
C VAL A 277 6.78 -23.42 31.96
N VAL A 278 7.47 -23.91 32.99
CA VAL A 278 7.11 -23.61 34.38
C VAL A 278 7.23 -22.11 34.68
N ASN A 279 8.32 -21.47 34.24
CA ASN A 279 8.54 -20.03 34.40
C ASN A 279 7.45 -19.21 33.71
N LEU A 280 7.08 -19.56 32.47
CA LEU A 280 6.03 -18.87 31.70
C LEU A 280 4.63 -19.08 32.30
N ILE A 281 4.30 -20.27 32.80
CA ILE A 281 3.05 -20.53 33.54
C ILE A 281 2.99 -19.65 34.79
N ALA A 282 4.06 -19.64 35.59
CA ALA A 282 4.13 -18.81 36.80
C ALA A 282 4.02 -17.31 36.45
N SER A 283 4.69 -16.87 35.38
CA SER A 283 4.61 -15.51 34.81
C SER A 283 3.19 -15.13 34.42
N THR A 284 2.51 -16.00 33.69
CA THR A 284 1.12 -15.80 33.24
C THR A 284 0.17 -15.69 34.42
N VAL A 285 0.25 -16.61 35.38
CA VAL A 285 -0.60 -16.58 36.58
C VAL A 285 -0.36 -15.32 37.39
N THR A 286 0.90 -14.91 37.56
CA THR A 286 1.26 -13.70 38.31
C THR A 286 0.75 -12.43 37.62
N ALA A 287 0.93 -12.33 36.31
CA ALA A 287 0.42 -11.22 35.50
C ALA A 287 -1.11 -11.15 35.51
N PHE A 288 -1.78 -12.31 35.42
CA PHE A 288 -3.23 -12.42 35.49
C PHE A 288 -3.78 -11.96 36.85
N MET A 289 -3.20 -12.45 37.94
CA MET A 289 -3.58 -12.03 39.30
C MET A 289 -3.33 -10.53 39.53
N ALA A 290 -2.21 -9.98 39.02
CA ALA A 290 -1.93 -8.56 39.10
C ALA A 290 -2.94 -7.71 38.33
N THR A 291 -3.38 -8.19 37.16
CA THR A 291 -4.40 -7.53 36.33
C THR A 291 -5.77 -7.55 37.01
N LEU A 292 -6.18 -8.68 37.61
CA LEU A 292 -7.47 -8.80 38.32
C LEU A 292 -7.56 -7.93 39.56
N ARG A 293 -6.47 -7.79 40.31
CA ARG A 293 -6.44 -7.03 41.58
C ARG A 293 -6.48 -5.51 41.41
N ARG A 294 -6.33 -4.98 40.19
CA ARG A 294 -6.15 -3.54 39.92
C ARG A 294 -7.16 -2.95 38.91
N PRO A 295 -8.48 -2.98 39.20
CA PRO A 295 -9.49 -2.34 38.35
C PRO A 295 -9.52 -0.80 38.52
N PRO A 296 -9.76 -0.01 37.45
CA PRO A 296 -9.78 -0.44 36.05
C PRO A 296 -8.36 -0.74 35.54
N ALA A 297 -8.16 -1.93 34.99
CA ALA A 297 -6.87 -2.32 34.43
C ALA A 297 -6.63 -1.56 33.12
N ALA A 298 -5.46 -0.92 32.99
CA ALA A 298 -5.05 -0.31 31.74
C ALA A 298 -4.96 -1.37 30.63
N LEU A 299 -5.39 -0.99 29.41
CA LEU A 299 -5.49 -1.91 28.26
C LEU A 299 -4.18 -2.64 27.96
N TRP A 300 -3.04 -1.97 28.12
CA TRP A 300 -1.72 -2.58 27.89
C TRP A 300 -1.43 -3.73 28.86
N ARG A 301 -1.89 -3.68 30.13
CA ARG A 301 -1.69 -4.77 31.11
C ARG A 301 -2.49 -6.01 30.73
N ILE A 302 -3.73 -5.79 30.32
CA ILE A 302 -4.62 -6.84 29.78
C ILE A 302 -3.97 -7.47 28.55
N ALA A 303 -3.53 -6.64 27.59
CA ALA A 303 -2.88 -7.11 26.38
C ALA A 303 -1.58 -7.88 26.66
N SER A 304 -0.72 -7.41 27.56
CA SER A 304 0.52 -8.12 27.92
C SER A 304 0.23 -9.45 28.62
N THR A 305 -0.76 -9.49 29.52
CA THR A 305 -1.15 -10.73 30.21
C THR A 305 -1.72 -11.74 29.22
N HIS A 306 -2.58 -11.29 28.29
CA HIS A 306 -3.15 -12.16 27.28
C HIS A 306 -2.09 -12.69 26.30
N GLY A 307 -1.18 -11.82 25.83
CA GLY A 307 -0.08 -12.24 24.97
C GLY A 307 0.85 -13.24 25.65
N LEU A 308 1.18 -13.01 26.92
CA LEU A 308 1.98 -13.94 27.71
C LEU A 308 1.27 -15.29 27.89
N ALA A 309 -0.05 -15.30 28.08
CA ALA A 309 -0.84 -16.53 28.14
C ALA A 309 -0.77 -17.30 26.80
N LEU A 310 -0.89 -16.62 25.66
CA LEU A 310 -0.78 -17.26 24.34
C LEU A 310 0.62 -17.84 24.10
N VAL A 311 1.67 -17.09 24.43
CA VAL A 311 3.07 -17.58 24.34
C VAL A 311 3.26 -18.79 25.25
N THR A 312 2.74 -18.75 26.47
CA THR A 312 2.82 -19.88 27.40
C THR A 312 2.14 -21.11 26.83
N VAL A 313 0.95 -20.99 26.24
CA VAL A 313 0.25 -22.11 25.59
C VAL A 313 1.07 -22.68 24.44
N LEU A 314 1.59 -21.83 23.54
CA LEU A 314 2.39 -22.27 22.40
C LEU A 314 3.66 -23.00 22.83
N VAL A 315 4.43 -22.43 23.76
CA VAL A 315 5.67 -23.05 24.28
C VAL A 315 5.37 -24.34 25.04
N THR A 316 4.25 -24.41 25.76
CA THR A 316 3.83 -25.65 26.45
C THR A 316 3.50 -26.77 25.45
N ILE A 317 2.81 -26.42 24.36
CA ILE A 317 2.49 -27.39 23.29
C ILE A 317 3.77 -27.88 22.61
N ASP A 318 4.68 -26.97 22.26
CA ASP A 318 5.97 -27.32 21.65
C ASP A 318 6.79 -28.24 22.55
N HIS A 319 6.91 -27.90 23.84
CA HIS A 319 7.63 -28.73 24.79
C HIS A 319 7.00 -30.12 24.96
N ARG A 320 5.66 -30.21 25.00
CA ARG A 320 4.97 -31.49 25.19
C ARG A 320 5.01 -32.37 23.93
N TRP A 321 5.10 -31.77 22.76
CA TRP A 321 5.14 -32.43 21.45
C TRP A 321 6.13 -31.74 20.48
N PRO A 322 7.46 -31.88 20.69
CA PRO A 322 8.46 -31.13 19.91
C PRO A 322 8.57 -31.57 18.44
N GLY A 323 7.98 -32.73 18.10
CA GLY A 323 7.94 -33.27 16.73
C GLY A 323 6.66 -32.94 15.97
N LEU A 324 5.91 -31.91 16.35
CA LEU A 324 4.69 -31.52 15.62
C LEU A 324 5.05 -31.08 14.20
N SER A 325 4.41 -31.70 13.21
CA SER A 325 4.58 -31.31 11.80
C SER A 325 3.97 -29.93 11.53
N SER A 326 4.48 -29.25 10.49
CA SER A 326 3.99 -27.93 10.07
C SER A 326 2.45 -27.86 9.93
N PRO A 327 1.74 -28.84 9.32
CA PRO A 327 0.28 -28.83 9.27
C PRO A 327 -0.41 -28.84 10.64
N ARG A 328 0.16 -29.54 11.63
CA ARG A 328 -0.42 -29.59 12.98
C ARG A 328 -0.25 -28.26 13.71
N TRP A 329 0.91 -27.62 13.55
CA TRP A 329 1.14 -26.26 14.06
C TRP A 329 0.18 -25.24 13.47
N MET A 330 -0.04 -25.32 12.15
CA MET A 330 -1.04 -24.51 11.47
C MET A 330 -2.44 -24.71 12.09
N LEU A 331 -2.89 -25.96 12.29
CA LEU A 331 -4.19 -26.25 12.93
C LEU A 331 -4.30 -25.68 14.35
N ILE A 332 -3.23 -25.76 15.15
CA ILE A 332 -3.19 -25.17 16.50
C ILE A 332 -3.38 -23.65 16.44
N ILE A 333 -2.68 -22.97 15.52
CA ILE A 333 -2.78 -21.52 15.37
C ILE A 333 -4.17 -21.10 14.87
N PHE A 334 -4.76 -21.84 13.92
CA PHE A 334 -6.14 -21.65 13.51
C PHE A 334 -7.12 -21.84 14.68
N GLY A 335 -6.92 -22.86 15.52
CA GLY A 335 -7.72 -23.10 16.72
C GLY A 335 -7.62 -21.93 17.72
N LEU A 336 -6.41 -21.49 18.04
CA LEU A 336 -6.18 -20.34 18.93
C LEU A 336 -6.77 -19.05 18.36
N MET A 337 -6.62 -18.81 17.07
CA MET A 337 -7.24 -17.69 16.36
C MET A 337 -8.76 -17.72 16.51
N ALA A 338 -9.40 -18.86 16.26
CA ALA A 338 -10.84 -19.01 16.37
C ALA A 338 -11.34 -18.75 17.80
N VAL A 339 -10.67 -19.32 18.80
CA VAL A 339 -10.97 -19.09 20.21
C VAL A 339 -10.86 -17.60 20.55
N ASN A 340 -9.81 -16.92 20.11
CA ASN A 340 -9.60 -15.49 20.39
C ASN A 340 -10.66 -14.60 19.71
N LEU A 341 -10.99 -14.87 18.44
CA LEU A 341 -12.02 -14.12 17.73
C LEU A 341 -13.40 -14.32 18.38
N LEU A 342 -13.76 -15.55 18.74
CA LEU A 342 -15.01 -15.82 19.45
C LEU A 342 -15.02 -15.16 20.84
N ALA A 343 -13.94 -15.30 21.61
CA ALA A 343 -13.80 -14.68 22.93
C ALA A 343 -13.92 -13.16 22.86
N SER A 344 -13.50 -12.52 21.76
CA SER A 344 -13.67 -11.07 21.57
C SER A 344 -15.13 -10.60 21.58
N HIS A 345 -16.10 -11.50 21.37
CA HIS A 345 -17.52 -11.20 21.43
C HIS A 345 -18.11 -11.35 22.85
N TRP A 346 -17.59 -12.31 23.63
CA TRP A 346 -18.16 -12.68 24.93
C TRP A 346 -17.48 -11.97 26.11
N LEU A 347 -16.19 -11.65 25.98
CA LEU A 347 -15.42 -10.99 27.03
C LEU A 347 -15.79 -9.50 27.16
N ARG A 348 -15.53 -8.90 28.34
CA ARG A 348 -15.83 -7.50 28.66
C ARG A 348 -14.62 -6.79 29.29
N ALA A 349 -14.77 -5.51 29.62
CA ALA A 349 -13.79 -4.73 30.41
C ALA A 349 -12.36 -4.70 29.80
N GLY A 350 -12.26 -4.49 28.48
CA GLY A 350 -10.99 -4.37 27.75
C GLY A 350 -10.41 -5.69 27.23
N TRP A 351 -10.82 -6.83 27.79
CA TRP A 351 -10.45 -8.16 27.29
C TRP A 351 -11.01 -8.43 25.89
N GLU A 352 -12.18 -7.88 25.57
CA GLU A 352 -12.79 -7.92 24.22
C GLU A 352 -11.82 -7.38 23.15
N ARG A 353 -11.16 -6.25 23.42
CA ARG A 353 -10.25 -5.59 22.48
C ARG A 353 -8.96 -6.36 22.35
N SER A 354 -8.43 -6.85 23.47
CA SER A 354 -7.22 -7.67 23.46
C SER A 354 -7.44 -8.98 22.68
N ALA A 355 -8.53 -9.70 22.93
CA ALA A 355 -8.87 -10.91 22.21
C ALA A 355 -9.13 -10.66 20.72
N TRP A 356 -9.74 -9.52 20.37
CA TRP A 356 -9.85 -9.08 18.99
C TRP A 356 -8.48 -8.87 18.32
N PHE A 357 -7.56 -8.13 18.97
CA PHE A 357 -6.24 -7.86 18.40
C PHE A 357 -5.38 -9.11 18.24
N TYR A 358 -5.31 -9.97 19.27
CA TYR A 358 -4.57 -11.23 19.16
C TYR A 358 -5.24 -12.20 18.21
N GLY A 359 -6.58 -12.27 18.17
CA GLY A 359 -7.31 -13.06 17.18
C GLY A 359 -6.99 -12.63 15.75
N LEU A 360 -6.93 -11.33 15.48
CA LEU A 360 -6.56 -10.80 14.17
C LEU A 360 -5.08 -11.06 13.84
N GLY A 361 -4.17 -10.90 14.82
CA GLY A 361 -2.75 -11.21 14.65
C GLY A 361 -2.51 -12.69 14.35
N LEU A 362 -3.18 -13.58 15.08
CA LEU A 362 -3.16 -15.03 14.84
C LEU A 362 -3.80 -15.39 13.50
N ALA A 363 -4.83 -14.68 13.04
CA ALA A 363 -5.39 -14.87 11.69
C ALA A 363 -4.36 -14.51 10.60
N GLY A 364 -3.60 -13.43 10.80
CA GLY A 364 -2.49 -13.08 9.91
C GLY A 364 -1.40 -14.15 9.86
N LEU A 365 -0.96 -14.65 11.02
CA LEU A 365 0.01 -15.74 11.11
C LEU A 365 -0.52 -17.05 10.51
N ALA A 366 -1.80 -17.37 10.76
CA ALA A 366 -2.47 -18.55 10.20
C ALA A 366 -2.49 -18.51 8.67
N TYR A 367 -2.83 -17.36 8.07
CA TYR A 367 -2.77 -17.20 6.63
C TYR A 367 -1.34 -17.28 6.09
N ALA A 368 -0.36 -16.65 6.75
CA ALA A 368 1.03 -16.70 6.31
C ALA A 368 1.55 -18.15 6.24
N GLN A 369 1.28 -18.96 7.26
CA GLN A 369 1.64 -20.38 7.27
C GLN A 369 0.86 -21.18 6.23
N LEU A 370 -0.43 -20.90 6.05
CA LEU A 370 -1.24 -21.58 5.04
C LEU A 370 -0.77 -21.28 3.62
N TRP A 371 -0.38 -20.03 3.33
CA TRP A 371 0.21 -19.64 2.05
C TRP A 371 1.54 -20.36 1.79
N ASP A 372 2.46 -20.35 2.76
CA ASP A 372 3.75 -21.03 2.67
C ASP A 372 3.57 -22.55 2.44
N TYR A 373 2.65 -23.17 3.19
CA TYR A 373 2.31 -24.57 3.02
C TYR A 373 1.71 -24.87 1.63
N LEU A 374 0.81 -24.03 1.12
CA LEU A 374 0.17 -24.28 -0.17
C LEU A 374 1.10 -24.01 -1.35
N LEU A 375 1.98 -23.00 -1.26
CA LEU A 375 3.01 -22.72 -2.25
C LEU A 375 3.99 -23.89 -2.40
N SER A 376 4.34 -24.55 -1.29
CA SER A 376 5.20 -25.75 -1.31
C SER A 376 4.50 -27.01 -1.79
N HIS A 377 3.18 -26.98 -1.99
CA HIS A 377 2.36 -28.14 -2.40
C HIS A 377 1.48 -27.81 -3.62
N ASP A 378 1.91 -26.88 -4.48
CA ASP A 378 1.25 -26.48 -5.73
C ASP A 378 -0.26 -26.19 -5.61
N PHE A 379 -0.69 -25.71 -4.44
CA PHE A 379 -2.10 -25.44 -4.12
C PHE A 379 -3.05 -26.65 -4.22
N GLN A 380 -2.54 -27.88 -4.31
CA GLN A 380 -3.35 -29.11 -4.46
C GLN A 380 -3.80 -29.74 -3.12
N SER A 381 -3.77 -28.97 -2.02
CA SER A 381 -4.08 -29.50 -0.69
C SER A 381 -5.48 -29.16 -0.20
N GLY A 382 -6.16 -30.14 0.42
CA GLY A 382 -7.43 -29.94 1.13
C GLY A 382 -7.34 -28.94 2.30
N TYR A 383 -6.13 -28.68 2.82
CA TYR A 383 -5.92 -27.65 3.85
C TYR A 383 -6.23 -26.23 3.36
N SER A 384 -6.31 -25.98 2.05
CA SER A 384 -6.78 -24.70 1.50
C SER A 384 -8.14 -24.26 2.04
N LEU A 385 -9.02 -25.21 2.36
CA LEU A 385 -10.34 -24.93 2.92
C LEU A 385 -10.27 -24.38 4.36
N LEU A 386 -9.18 -24.62 5.09
CA LEU A 386 -9.00 -24.02 6.42
C LEU A 386 -8.99 -22.49 6.35
N GLY A 387 -8.52 -21.92 5.24
CA GLY A 387 -8.54 -20.48 5.01
C GLY A 387 -9.96 -19.89 5.04
N LEU A 388 -11.03 -20.68 4.82
CA LEU A 388 -12.42 -20.21 4.87
C LEU A 388 -12.92 -20.00 6.30
N THR A 389 -12.24 -20.54 7.31
CA THR A 389 -12.64 -20.40 8.72
C THR A 389 -12.59 -18.95 9.19
N ILE A 390 -11.56 -18.19 8.78
CA ILE A 390 -11.37 -16.78 9.14
C ILE A 390 -12.52 -15.90 8.61
N PRO A 391 -12.82 -15.86 7.29
CA PRO A 391 -13.90 -15.04 6.77
C PRO A 391 -15.27 -15.49 7.30
N LEU A 392 -15.48 -16.79 7.53
CA LEU A 392 -16.69 -17.31 8.16
C LEU A 392 -16.89 -16.75 9.58
N LEU A 393 -15.89 -16.90 10.45
CA LEU A 393 -15.95 -16.36 11.83
C LEU A 393 -16.16 -14.85 11.83
N LEU A 394 -15.45 -14.11 10.97
CA LEU A 394 -15.62 -12.66 10.86
C LEU A 394 -17.03 -12.26 10.36
N THR A 395 -17.64 -13.07 9.50
CA THR A 395 -19.05 -12.88 9.07
C THR A 395 -20.00 -13.09 10.24
N LEU A 396 -19.86 -14.21 10.96
CA LEU A 396 -20.68 -14.55 12.13
C LEU A 396 -20.58 -13.48 13.23
N LEU A 397 -19.39 -12.93 13.45
CA LEU A 397 -19.13 -11.82 14.38
C LEU A 397 -19.57 -10.45 13.85
N ARG A 398 -20.24 -10.39 12.68
CA ARG A 398 -20.74 -9.16 12.01
C ARG A 398 -19.63 -8.15 11.69
N ARG A 399 -18.39 -8.62 11.50
CA ARG A 399 -17.19 -7.84 11.14
C ARG A 399 -16.97 -7.79 9.63
N GLY A 400 -18.02 -7.46 8.86
CA GLY A 400 -18.04 -7.65 7.41
C GLY A 400 -16.93 -7.01 6.58
N ARG A 401 -16.32 -5.89 7.00
CA ARG A 401 -15.13 -5.32 6.30
C ARG A 401 -13.92 -6.25 6.37
N TRP A 402 -13.66 -6.82 7.54
CA TRP A 402 -12.56 -7.75 7.77
C TRP A 402 -12.86 -9.11 7.16
N SER A 403 -14.13 -9.54 7.20
CA SER A 403 -14.56 -10.74 6.50
C SER A 403 -14.33 -10.63 5.00
N LEU A 404 -14.71 -9.51 4.36
CA LEU A 404 -14.49 -9.31 2.93
C LEU A 404 -13.00 -9.37 2.55
N LEU A 405 -12.15 -8.73 3.35
CA LEU A 405 -10.70 -8.78 3.17
C LEU A 405 -10.17 -10.22 3.31
N ALA A 406 -10.64 -10.95 4.32
CA ALA A 406 -10.31 -12.36 4.51
C ALA A 406 -10.80 -13.25 3.37
N VAL A 407 -12.01 -13.02 2.83
CA VAL A 407 -12.51 -13.72 1.63
C VAL A 407 -11.57 -13.48 0.45
N GLY A 408 -11.15 -12.23 0.22
CA GLY A 408 -10.20 -11.88 -0.83
C GLY A 408 -8.84 -12.56 -0.68
N LEU A 409 -8.35 -12.72 0.56
CA LEU A 409 -7.10 -13.43 0.85
C LEU A 409 -7.23 -14.96 0.74
N THR A 410 -8.41 -15.51 1.05
CA THR A 410 -8.66 -16.96 0.96
C THR A 410 -8.94 -17.41 -0.47
N ALA A 411 -9.60 -16.59 -1.30
CA ALA A 411 -10.05 -17.04 -2.62
C ALA A 411 -8.91 -17.61 -3.48
N PRO A 412 -7.73 -16.97 -3.61
CA PRO A 412 -6.60 -17.53 -4.35
C PRO A 412 -6.10 -18.88 -3.80
N LEU A 413 -6.14 -19.07 -2.48
CA LEU A 413 -5.68 -20.30 -1.82
C LEU A 413 -6.47 -21.53 -2.24
N THR A 414 -7.72 -21.31 -2.66
CA THR A 414 -8.64 -22.40 -3.00
C THR A 414 -8.61 -22.78 -4.47
N LEU A 415 -7.95 -22.01 -5.35
CA LEU A 415 -8.04 -22.19 -6.82
C LEU A 415 -7.30 -23.41 -7.37
N GLY A 416 -6.35 -23.99 -6.62
CA GLY A 416 -5.43 -25.02 -7.11
C GLY A 416 -6.10 -26.33 -7.53
N ALA A 417 -6.97 -26.90 -6.68
CA ALA A 417 -7.72 -28.11 -7.01
C ALA A 417 -9.17 -27.78 -7.39
N THR A 418 -9.77 -28.54 -8.32
CA THR A 418 -11.18 -28.39 -8.73
C THR A 418 -12.14 -28.36 -7.54
N THR A 419 -12.07 -29.35 -6.65
CA THR A 419 -12.97 -29.44 -5.49
C THR A 419 -12.80 -28.25 -4.55
N THR A 420 -11.57 -27.85 -4.27
CA THR A 420 -11.30 -26.72 -3.36
C THR A 420 -11.72 -25.40 -3.99
N ARG A 421 -11.56 -25.25 -5.31
CA ARG A 421 -11.93 -24.05 -6.07
C ARG A 421 -13.42 -23.82 -6.04
N LEU A 422 -14.22 -24.86 -6.29
CA LEU A 422 -15.68 -24.77 -6.23
C LEU A 422 -16.17 -24.46 -4.81
N ILE A 423 -15.66 -25.18 -3.79
CA ILE A 423 -16.04 -24.92 -2.40
C ILE A 423 -15.60 -23.51 -1.97
N GLY A 424 -14.40 -23.09 -2.36
CA GLY A 424 -13.81 -21.80 -2.04
C GLY A 424 -14.56 -20.63 -2.65
N LEU A 425 -14.77 -20.63 -3.97
CA LEU A 425 -15.53 -19.58 -4.66
C LEU A 425 -17.01 -19.59 -4.29
N GLY A 426 -17.61 -20.75 -4.08
CA GLY A 426 -18.99 -20.87 -3.59
C GLY A 426 -19.14 -20.28 -2.18
N SER A 427 -18.21 -20.61 -1.27
CA SER A 427 -18.16 -20.04 0.08
C SER A 427 -17.87 -18.54 0.05
N ALA A 428 -16.95 -18.07 -0.79
CA ALA A 428 -16.65 -16.65 -0.98
C ALA A 428 -17.89 -15.86 -1.45
N THR A 429 -18.65 -16.43 -2.39
CA THR A 429 -19.92 -15.88 -2.86
C THR A 429 -20.94 -15.82 -1.73
N GLY A 430 -21.16 -16.92 -1.01
CA GLY A 430 -22.13 -16.99 0.09
C GLY A 430 -21.79 -16.06 1.27
N LEU A 431 -20.53 -16.02 1.69
CA LEU A 431 -20.06 -15.15 2.77
C LEU A 431 -20.11 -13.67 2.38
N SER A 432 -19.72 -13.33 1.15
CA SER A 432 -19.85 -11.96 0.64
C SER A 432 -21.31 -11.55 0.52
N ALA A 433 -22.20 -12.46 0.10
CA ALA A 433 -23.64 -12.23 0.03
C ALA A 433 -24.25 -11.96 1.42
N ALA A 434 -23.89 -12.77 2.42
CA ALA A 434 -24.32 -12.59 3.80
C ALA A 434 -23.84 -11.24 4.36
N ASN A 435 -22.56 -10.90 4.17
CA ASN A 435 -22.02 -9.59 4.58
C ASN A 435 -22.68 -8.42 3.83
N GLY A 436 -22.98 -8.60 2.54
CA GLY A 436 -23.71 -7.66 1.70
C GLY A 436 -25.10 -7.40 2.24
N TYR A 437 -25.86 -8.45 2.56
CA TYR A 437 -27.19 -8.35 3.15
C TYR A 437 -27.17 -7.61 4.50
N LEU A 438 -26.19 -7.91 5.36
CA LEU A 438 -26.07 -7.30 6.69
C LEU A 438 -25.65 -5.82 6.67
N ARG A 439 -24.85 -5.38 5.68
CA ARG A 439 -24.25 -4.03 5.63
C ARG A 439 -24.91 -3.11 4.60
N GLN A 440 -25.56 -3.67 3.59
CA GLN A 440 -26.23 -2.95 2.49
C GLN A 440 -25.33 -1.90 1.83
N ARG A 441 -24.10 -2.30 1.46
CA ARG A 441 -23.12 -1.43 0.78
C ARG A 441 -22.77 -2.00 -0.60
N LEU A 442 -22.73 -1.13 -1.61
CA LEU A 442 -22.44 -1.50 -2.99
C LEU A 442 -21.12 -2.29 -3.19
N PRO A 443 -19.99 -1.95 -2.54
CA PRO A 443 -18.74 -2.72 -2.71
C PRO A 443 -18.88 -4.20 -2.32
N MET A 444 -19.72 -4.51 -1.32
CA MET A 444 -19.96 -5.90 -0.92
C MET A 444 -20.69 -6.66 -2.02
N MET A 445 -21.72 -6.05 -2.62
CA MET A 445 -22.48 -6.68 -3.72
C MET A 445 -21.63 -6.87 -4.98
N LEU A 446 -20.76 -5.90 -5.28
CA LEU A 446 -19.81 -6.03 -6.38
C LEU A 446 -18.90 -7.24 -6.20
N VAL A 447 -18.34 -7.43 -5.00
CA VAL A 447 -17.49 -8.58 -4.72
C VAL A 447 -18.29 -9.89 -4.74
N THR A 448 -19.52 -9.91 -4.20
CA THR A 448 -20.39 -11.08 -4.29
C THR A 448 -20.67 -11.50 -5.72
N VAL A 449 -21.06 -10.57 -6.60
CA VAL A 449 -21.31 -10.87 -8.01
C VAL A 449 -20.03 -11.32 -8.71
N GLY A 450 -18.89 -10.71 -8.39
CA GLY A 450 -17.59 -11.13 -8.94
C GLY A 450 -17.20 -12.56 -8.56
N PHE A 451 -17.30 -12.92 -7.28
CA PHE A 451 -17.08 -14.31 -6.84
C PHE A 451 -18.13 -15.27 -7.40
N GLY A 452 -19.38 -14.83 -7.52
CA GLY A 452 -20.45 -15.60 -8.16
C GLY A 452 -20.13 -15.93 -9.61
N LEU A 453 -19.61 -14.96 -10.38
CA LEU A 453 -19.15 -15.18 -11.76
C LEU A 453 -17.99 -16.16 -11.80
N GLY A 454 -16.97 -15.99 -10.94
CA GLY A 454 -15.84 -16.93 -10.87
C GLY A 454 -16.29 -18.35 -10.50
N PHE A 455 -17.23 -18.47 -9.55
CA PHE A 455 -17.83 -19.74 -9.18
C PHE A 455 -18.59 -20.37 -10.36
N THR A 456 -19.43 -19.60 -11.08
CA THR A 456 -20.16 -20.11 -12.25
C THR A 456 -19.23 -20.52 -13.38
N ILE A 457 -18.18 -19.75 -13.66
CA ILE A 457 -17.15 -20.09 -14.67
C ILE A 457 -16.46 -21.41 -14.30
N SER A 458 -16.01 -21.54 -13.05
CA SER A 458 -15.36 -22.77 -12.57
C SER A 458 -16.33 -23.96 -12.59
N LEU A 459 -17.60 -23.74 -12.22
CA LEU A 459 -18.62 -24.77 -12.25
C LEU A 459 -18.87 -25.26 -13.68
N ILE A 460 -18.93 -24.35 -14.65
CA ILE A 460 -19.07 -24.69 -16.06
C ILE A 460 -17.87 -25.51 -16.54
N GLU A 461 -16.64 -25.09 -16.21
CA GLU A 461 -15.40 -25.80 -16.58
C GLU A 461 -15.34 -27.22 -15.99
N ASP A 462 -15.67 -27.36 -14.72
CA ASP A 462 -15.45 -28.60 -13.96
C ASP A 462 -16.62 -29.60 -14.06
N VAL A 463 -17.86 -29.12 -14.24
CA VAL A 463 -19.07 -29.97 -14.17
C VAL A 463 -19.63 -30.34 -15.53
N LEU A 464 -19.39 -29.55 -16.59
CA LEU A 464 -19.87 -29.85 -17.94
C LEU A 464 -18.78 -30.60 -18.73
N PRO A 465 -18.85 -31.93 -18.87
CA PRO A 465 -17.79 -32.69 -19.51
C PRO A 465 -17.68 -32.30 -20.99
N GLY A 466 -16.47 -31.90 -21.41
CA GLY A 466 -16.20 -31.55 -22.81
C GLY A 466 -16.72 -30.18 -23.27
N PHE A 467 -17.25 -29.36 -22.37
CA PHE A 467 -17.68 -27.99 -22.68
C PHE A 467 -17.38 -27.02 -21.53
N PRO A 468 -16.57 -25.96 -21.73
CA PRO A 468 -15.88 -25.59 -22.96
C PRO A 468 -14.60 -26.44 -23.16
N SER A 469 -14.51 -27.19 -24.27
CA SER A 469 -13.31 -27.99 -24.60
C SER A 469 -12.24 -27.20 -25.36
N ARG A 470 -12.60 -26.04 -25.90
CA ARG A 470 -11.74 -25.21 -26.73
C ARG A 470 -11.81 -23.75 -26.27
N TYR A 471 -10.72 -23.03 -26.47
CA TYR A 471 -10.58 -21.63 -26.07
C TYR A 471 -11.65 -20.71 -26.71
N ASP A 472 -12.03 -20.97 -27.96
CA ASP A 472 -13.03 -20.21 -28.71
C ASP A 472 -14.46 -20.31 -28.12
N GLN A 473 -14.78 -21.42 -27.46
CA GLN A 473 -16.09 -21.63 -26.84
C GLN A 473 -16.30 -20.76 -25.59
N TRP A 474 -15.22 -20.33 -24.93
CA TRP A 474 -15.29 -19.45 -23.76
C TRP A 474 -15.88 -18.08 -24.07
N PHE A 475 -15.70 -17.57 -25.29
CA PHE A 475 -16.33 -16.31 -25.72
C PHE A 475 -17.86 -16.40 -25.68
N GLY A 476 -18.43 -17.54 -26.09
CA GLY A 476 -19.86 -17.81 -26.00
C GLY A 476 -20.35 -17.89 -24.55
N VAL A 477 -19.59 -18.55 -23.67
CA VAL A 477 -19.91 -18.61 -22.23
C VAL A 477 -19.90 -17.22 -21.61
N LEU A 478 -18.87 -16.41 -21.86
CA LEU A 478 -18.76 -15.05 -21.32
C LEU A 478 -19.84 -14.11 -21.87
N ALA A 479 -20.21 -14.25 -23.16
CA ALA A 479 -21.34 -13.54 -23.73
C ALA A 479 -22.66 -13.92 -23.03
N GLY A 480 -22.88 -15.22 -22.80
CA GLY A 480 -24.03 -15.74 -22.08
C GLY A 480 -24.11 -15.25 -20.63
N LEU A 481 -22.98 -15.23 -19.91
CA LEU A 481 -22.90 -14.68 -18.55
C LEU A 481 -23.18 -13.18 -18.54
N THR A 482 -22.69 -12.43 -19.53
CA THR A 482 -22.98 -11.00 -19.67
C THR A 482 -24.47 -10.76 -19.91
N ALA A 483 -25.10 -11.55 -20.78
CA ALA A 483 -26.55 -11.52 -20.99
C ALA A 483 -27.31 -11.86 -19.71
N ALA A 484 -26.88 -12.87 -18.96
CA ALA A 484 -27.49 -13.26 -17.68
C ALA A 484 -27.41 -12.14 -16.64
N LEU A 485 -26.26 -11.46 -16.51
CA LEU A 485 -26.11 -10.32 -15.60
C LEU A 485 -27.05 -9.17 -15.97
N TRP A 486 -27.16 -8.83 -17.26
CA TRP A 486 -28.06 -7.78 -17.72
C TRP A 486 -29.54 -8.19 -17.68
N GLY A 487 -29.84 -9.48 -17.80
CA GLY A 487 -31.15 -10.05 -17.49
C GLY A 487 -31.50 -9.86 -16.00
N LEU A 488 -30.59 -10.24 -15.10
CA LEU A 488 -30.74 -10.01 -13.65
C LEU A 488 -30.90 -8.53 -13.32
N TRP A 489 -30.11 -7.65 -13.94
CA TRP A 489 -30.25 -6.20 -13.80
C TRP A 489 -31.65 -5.70 -14.21
N ARG A 490 -32.25 -6.31 -15.23
CA ARG A 490 -33.58 -5.94 -15.73
C ARG A 490 -34.71 -6.44 -14.82
N TRP A 491 -34.57 -7.64 -14.26
CA TRP A 491 -35.64 -8.30 -13.50
C TRP A 491 -35.56 -8.12 -11.98
N LEU A 492 -34.40 -7.74 -11.43
CA LEU A 492 -34.27 -7.48 -10.00
C LEU A 492 -35.11 -6.24 -9.58
N PRO A 493 -35.80 -6.30 -8.42
CA PRO A 493 -36.57 -5.18 -7.90
C PRO A 493 -35.74 -3.92 -7.66
N HIS A 494 -36.39 -2.75 -7.82
CA HIS A 494 -35.77 -1.42 -7.64
C HIS A 494 -35.77 -0.95 -6.16
N SER A 495 -35.70 -1.87 -5.20
CA SER A 495 -35.82 -1.55 -3.77
C SER A 495 -34.86 -2.36 -2.89
N GLY A 496 -34.45 -1.74 -1.78
CA GLY A 496 -33.62 -2.37 -0.74
C GLY A 496 -32.28 -2.92 -1.24
N VAL A 497 -31.95 -4.14 -0.81
CA VAL A 497 -30.70 -4.83 -1.18
C VAL A 497 -30.68 -5.24 -2.65
N ALA A 498 -31.84 -5.53 -3.25
CA ALA A 498 -31.94 -5.93 -4.65
C ALA A 498 -31.44 -4.83 -5.60
N GLU A 499 -31.67 -3.55 -5.28
CA GLU A 499 -31.15 -2.41 -6.05
C GLU A 499 -29.62 -2.36 -6.09
N LEU A 500 -28.95 -2.75 -4.99
CA LEU A 500 -27.50 -2.81 -4.93
C LEU A 500 -26.94 -3.96 -5.78
N TYR A 501 -27.61 -5.13 -5.76
CA TYR A 501 -27.27 -6.25 -6.66
C TYR A 501 -27.53 -5.89 -8.11
N ARG A 502 -28.65 -5.21 -8.40
CA ARG A 502 -28.98 -4.70 -9.72
C ARG A 502 -27.84 -3.83 -10.26
N THR A 503 -27.39 -2.85 -9.46
CA THR A 503 -26.25 -1.98 -9.80
C THR A 503 -24.95 -2.77 -9.97
N ALA A 504 -24.71 -3.79 -9.13
CA ALA A 504 -23.51 -4.62 -9.24
C ALA A 504 -23.51 -5.46 -10.52
N CYS A 505 -24.64 -6.08 -10.89
CA CYS A 505 -24.81 -6.81 -12.14
C CYS A 505 -24.62 -5.90 -13.36
N ASP A 506 -25.12 -4.66 -13.31
CA ASP A 506 -24.91 -3.68 -14.39
C ASP A 506 -23.43 -3.40 -14.63
N ARG A 507 -22.69 -3.11 -13.54
CA ARG A 507 -21.26 -2.78 -13.60
C ARG A 507 -20.42 -3.96 -14.08
N TRP A 508 -20.66 -5.16 -13.55
CA TRP A 508 -19.97 -6.37 -14.02
C TRP A 508 -20.32 -6.71 -15.46
N GLY A 509 -21.57 -6.49 -15.88
CA GLY A 509 -21.97 -6.66 -17.28
C GLY A 509 -21.19 -5.74 -18.23
N PHE A 510 -20.96 -4.47 -17.85
CA PHE A 510 -20.08 -3.58 -18.62
C PHE A 510 -18.61 -4.01 -18.61
N VAL A 511 -18.08 -4.47 -17.47
CA VAL A 511 -16.70 -4.96 -17.37
C VAL A 511 -16.50 -6.18 -18.28
N LEU A 512 -17.40 -7.17 -18.22
CA LEU A 512 -17.34 -8.36 -19.07
C LEU A 512 -17.53 -8.00 -20.55
N MET A 513 -18.51 -7.15 -20.89
CA MET A 513 -18.73 -6.71 -22.27
C MET A 513 -17.50 -6.00 -22.85
N GLY A 514 -16.89 -5.08 -22.09
CA GLY A 514 -15.69 -4.37 -22.52
C GLY A 514 -14.50 -5.31 -22.71
N GLY A 515 -14.25 -6.21 -21.75
CA GLY A 515 -13.20 -7.21 -21.85
C GLY A 515 -13.41 -8.18 -23.03
N LEU A 516 -14.65 -8.58 -23.27
CA LEU A 516 -15.03 -9.48 -24.36
C LEU A 516 -14.81 -8.83 -25.73
N LEU A 517 -15.26 -7.59 -25.94
CA LEU A 517 -15.05 -6.85 -27.19
C LEU A 517 -13.57 -6.56 -27.45
N LEU A 518 -12.80 -6.20 -26.42
CA LEU A 518 -11.35 -5.99 -26.54
C LEU A 518 -10.65 -7.29 -26.95
N THR A 519 -10.95 -8.40 -26.28
CA THR A 519 -10.33 -9.70 -26.59
C THR A 519 -10.73 -10.17 -27.98
N LEU A 520 -12.01 -10.05 -28.37
CA LEU A 520 -12.47 -10.37 -29.73
C LEU A 520 -11.82 -9.46 -30.80
N SER A 521 -11.48 -8.22 -30.47
CA SER A 521 -10.72 -7.34 -31.38
C SER A 521 -9.29 -7.82 -31.60
N VAL A 522 -8.64 -8.33 -30.54
CA VAL A 522 -7.32 -8.95 -30.65
C VAL A 522 -7.41 -10.22 -31.48
N GLU A 523 -8.41 -11.08 -31.23
CA GLU A 523 -8.63 -12.31 -32.00
C GLU A 523 -8.86 -12.00 -33.49
N ALA A 524 -9.68 -11.00 -33.80
CA ALA A 524 -9.88 -10.54 -35.18
C ALA A 524 -8.57 -10.02 -35.80
N GLY A 525 -7.71 -9.31 -35.06
CA GLY A 525 -6.40 -8.89 -35.58
C GLY A 525 -5.48 -10.08 -35.89
N VAL A 526 -5.42 -11.06 -34.98
CA VAL A 526 -4.64 -12.31 -35.14
C VAL A 526 -5.10 -13.11 -36.35
N LEU A 527 -6.40 -13.08 -36.67
CA LEU A 527 -6.98 -13.70 -37.86
C LEU A 527 -6.39 -13.11 -39.15
N TYR A 528 -6.31 -11.79 -39.28
CA TYR A 528 -5.79 -11.13 -40.49
C TYR A 528 -4.26 -11.18 -40.64
N VAL A 529 -3.53 -11.52 -39.57
CA VAL A 529 -2.08 -11.83 -39.64
C VAL A 529 -1.82 -13.31 -40.00
N GLY A 530 -2.88 -14.13 -40.10
CA GLY A 530 -2.79 -15.53 -40.52
C GLY A 530 -2.35 -16.50 -39.42
N TRP A 531 -2.37 -16.07 -38.16
CA TRP A 531 -2.01 -16.92 -37.02
C TRP A 531 -3.14 -17.84 -36.56
N ARG A 532 -4.37 -17.60 -37.04
CA ARG A 532 -5.55 -18.45 -36.79
C ARG A 532 -6.41 -18.54 -38.03
N SER A 533 -7.22 -19.59 -38.08
CA SER A 533 -8.29 -19.76 -39.07
C SER A 533 -9.63 -19.25 -38.53
N PRO A 534 -10.54 -18.77 -39.40
CA PRO A 534 -11.90 -18.40 -39.02
C PRO A 534 -12.62 -19.56 -38.33
N ALA A 535 -13.43 -19.26 -37.30
CA ALA A 535 -14.21 -20.28 -36.60
C ALA A 535 -15.63 -19.78 -36.30
N ILE A 536 -16.62 -20.63 -36.56
CA ILE A 536 -18.05 -20.31 -36.38
C ILE A 536 -18.41 -19.93 -34.93
N THR A 537 -17.61 -20.38 -33.97
CA THR A 537 -17.74 -20.07 -32.54
C THR A 537 -17.56 -18.59 -32.25
N TYR A 538 -16.64 -17.89 -32.91
CA TYR A 538 -16.49 -16.44 -32.77
C TYR A 538 -17.69 -15.70 -33.35
N THR A 539 -18.20 -16.14 -34.51
CA THR A 539 -19.43 -15.61 -35.10
C THR A 539 -20.62 -15.76 -34.15
N VAL A 540 -20.81 -16.95 -33.58
CA VAL A 540 -21.88 -17.21 -32.60
C VAL A 540 -21.69 -16.35 -31.35
N ALA A 541 -20.47 -16.22 -30.83
CA ALA A 541 -20.19 -15.37 -29.67
C ALA A 541 -20.51 -13.90 -29.95
N LEU A 542 -20.16 -13.36 -31.12
CA LEU A 542 -20.48 -11.99 -31.53
C LEU A 542 -21.99 -11.76 -31.66
N LEU A 543 -22.74 -12.73 -32.21
CA LEU A 543 -24.21 -12.66 -32.24
C LEU A 543 -24.81 -12.64 -30.82
N LEU A 544 -24.28 -13.46 -29.90
CA LEU A 544 -24.67 -13.44 -28.49
C LEU A 544 -24.32 -12.12 -27.80
N VAL A 545 -23.16 -11.53 -28.11
CA VAL A 545 -22.76 -10.20 -27.63
C VAL A 545 -23.74 -9.13 -28.09
N MET A 546 -24.08 -9.11 -29.38
CA MET A 546 -25.07 -8.20 -29.92
C MET A 546 -26.43 -8.39 -29.23
N GLY A 547 -26.86 -9.64 -29.04
CA GLY A 547 -28.08 -9.98 -28.30
C GLY A 547 -28.06 -9.47 -26.85
N ALA A 548 -26.93 -9.61 -26.14
CA ALA A 548 -26.76 -9.11 -24.78
C ALA A 548 -26.84 -7.57 -24.74
N ILE A 549 -26.20 -6.87 -25.68
CA ILE A 549 -26.28 -5.40 -25.79
C ILE A 549 -27.73 -4.97 -26.02
N VAL A 550 -28.44 -5.63 -26.94
CA VAL A 550 -29.87 -5.36 -27.19
C VAL A 550 -30.69 -5.58 -25.91
N LEU A 551 -30.51 -6.70 -25.22
CA LEU A 551 -31.21 -7.01 -23.96
C LEU A 551 -31.05 -5.89 -22.92
N ARG A 552 -29.83 -5.37 -22.78
CA ARG A 552 -29.50 -4.32 -21.80
C ARG A 552 -30.13 -2.97 -22.10
N PHE A 553 -30.16 -2.57 -23.37
CA PHE A 553 -30.68 -1.27 -23.79
C PHE A 553 -32.12 -1.32 -24.31
N LEU A 554 -32.76 -2.50 -24.28
CA LEU A 554 -34.13 -2.69 -24.72
C LEU A 554 -35.08 -1.77 -23.94
N GLY A 555 -35.77 -0.87 -24.64
CA GLY A 555 -36.69 0.12 -24.07
C GLY A 555 -36.02 1.35 -23.44
N THR A 556 -34.69 1.40 -23.34
CA THR A 556 -33.94 2.57 -22.84
C THR A 556 -32.73 2.87 -23.72
N PRO A 557 -32.95 3.31 -24.99
CA PRO A 557 -31.87 3.57 -25.93
C PRO A 557 -30.90 4.62 -25.40
N ARG A 558 -29.60 4.32 -25.42
CA ARG A 558 -28.52 5.22 -24.98
C ARG A 558 -27.41 5.28 -26.04
N PRO A 559 -26.67 6.39 -26.13
CA PRO A 559 -25.47 6.54 -26.98
C PRO A 559 -24.49 5.36 -26.89
N SER A 560 -24.24 4.83 -25.69
CA SER A 560 -23.35 3.69 -25.48
C SER A 560 -23.76 2.43 -26.23
N ALA A 561 -25.07 2.22 -26.45
CA ALA A 561 -25.56 1.07 -27.19
C ALA A 561 -25.12 1.11 -28.66
N VAL A 562 -25.08 2.31 -29.27
CA VAL A 562 -24.65 2.50 -30.66
C VAL A 562 -23.17 2.13 -30.81
N PHE A 563 -22.32 2.59 -29.89
CA PHE A 563 -20.89 2.29 -29.95
C PHE A 563 -20.58 0.81 -29.67
N LEU A 564 -21.21 0.22 -28.65
CA LEU A 564 -21.00 -1.21 -28.33
C LEU A 564 -21.50 -2.11 -29.46
N LEU A 565 -22.70 -1.83 -30.00
CA LEU A 565 -23.25 -2.59 -31.11
C LEU A 565 -22.45 -2.38 -32.38
N GLY A 566 -22.01 -1.15 -32.66
CA GLY A 566 -21.15 -0.85 -33.80
C GLY A 566 -19.81 -1.57 -33.71
N TRP A 567 -19.18 -1.61 -32.54
CA TRP A 567 -17.97 -2.38 -32.33
C TRP A 567 -18.20 -3.87 -32.59
N ALA A 568 -19.29 -4.45 -32.07
CA ALA A 568 -19.62 -5.86 -32.32
C ALA A 568 -19.93 -6.15 -33.81
N VAL A 569 -20.61 -5.23 -34.51
CA VAL A 569 -20.90 -5.36 -35.95
C VAL A 569 -19.63 -5.35 -36.78
N GLU A 570 -18.67 -4.49 -36.45
CA GLU A 570 -17.37 -4.44 -37.14
C GLU A 570 -16.62 -5.75 -36.99
N LEU A 571 -16.54 -6.28 -35.76
CA LEU A 571 -15.88 -7.55 -35.49
C LEU A 571 -16.60 -8.72 -36.19
N LEU A 572 -17.93 -8.68 -36.27
CA LEU A 572 -18.70 -9.66 -37.03
C LEU A 572 -18.39 -9.56 -38.53
N GLY A 573 -18.31 -8.35 -39.07
CA GLY A 573 -17.88 -8.11 -40.45
C GLY A 573 -16.47 -8.63 -40.72
N ALA A 574 -15.53 -8.36 -39.81
CA ALA A 574 -14.15 -8.84 -39.89
C ALA A 574 -14.06 -10.38 -39.94
N GLU A 575 -14.80 -11.07 -39.07
CA GLU A 575 -14.88 -12.53 -39.08
C GLU A 575 -15.53 -13.08 -40.36
N LEU A 576 -16.62 -12.48 -40.83
CA LEU A 576 -17.32 -12.94 -42.05
C LEU A 576 -16.47 -12.73 -43.31
N VAL A 577 -15.77 -11.61 -43.42
CA VAL A 577 -14.85 -11.34 -44.54
C VAL A 577 -13.72 -12.36 -44.53
N ALA A 578 -13.08 -12.59 -43.39
CA ALA A 578 -12.03 -13.59 -43.25
C ALA A 578 -12.53 -15.02 -43.55
N ALA A 579 -13.73 -15.38 -43.10
CA ALA A 579 -14.37 -16.66 -43.43
C ALA A 579 -14.63 -16.82 -44.94
N SER A 580 -14.90 -15.72 -45.65
CA SER A 580 -15.03 -15.68 -47.11
C SER A 580 -13.68 -15.57 -47.85
N GLN A 581 -12.55 -15.72 -47.15
CA GLN A 581 -11.18 -15.54 -47.68
C GLN A 581 -10.92 -14.12 -48.26
N GLY A 582 -11.66 -13.13 -47.76
CA GLY A 582 -11.43 -11.73 -48.11
C GLY A 582 -10.20 -11.15 -47.41
N ASP A 583 -9.60 -10.14 -48.02
CA ASP A 583 -8.42 -9.45 -47.51
C ASP A 583 -8.77 -8.18 -46.72
N LEU A 584 -7.76 -7.49 -46.20
CA LEU A 584 -7.93 -6.23 -45.46
C LEU A 584 -8.59 -5.13 -46.31
N LEU A 585 -8.39 -5.15 -47.63
CA LEU A 585 -9.03 -4.20 -48.55
C LEU A 585 -10.55 -4.46 -48.65
N THR A 586 -10.95 -5.74 -48.70
CA THR A 586 -12.35 -6.16 -48.66
C THR A 586 -12.99 -5.76 -47.33
N LEU A 587 -12.28 -5.96 -46.21
CA LEU A 587 -12.74 -5.51 -44.91
C LEU A 587 -12.89 -3.99 -44.86
N ALA A 588 -11.90 -3.23 -45.33
CA ALA A 588 -11.95 -1.77 -45.39
C ALA A 588 -13.19 -1.26 -46.15
N ALA A 589 -13.51 -1.88 -47.30
CA ALA A 589 -14.71 -1.55 -48.07
C ALA A 589 -15.99 -1.84 -47.28
N LEU A 590 -16.07 -2.99 -46.60
CA LEU A 590 -17.20 -3.35 -45.74
C LEU A 590 -17.36 -2.38 -44.56
N THR A 591 -16.27 -2.03 -43.87
CA THR A 591 -16.25 -1.05 -42.77
C THR A 591 -16.79 0.31 -43.22
N ILE A 592 -16.37 0.80 -44.39
CA ILE A 592 -16.91 2.04 -44.97
C ILE A 592 -18.40 1.90 -45.28
N GLY A 593 -18.82 0.72 -45.78
CA GLY A 593 -20.22 0.35 -45.97
C GLY A 593 -21.04 0.42 -44.67
N PHE A 594 -20.51 -0.09 -43.55
CA PHE A 594 -21.13 0.08 -42.24
C PHE A 594 -21.22 1.56 -41.83
N GLY A 595 -20.22 2.38 -42.18
CA GLY A 595 -20.27 3.84 -42.06
C GLY A 595 -21.48 4.46 -42.76
N ALA A 596 -21.72 4.06 -44.01
CA ALA A 596 -22.87 4.50 -44.79
C ALA A 596 -24.21 4.03 -44.19
N ILE A 597 -24.29 2.79 -43.71
CA ILE A 597 -25.47 2.25 -43.04
C ILE A 597 -25.76 3.03 -41.73
N ALA A 598 -24.74 3.30 -40.92
CA ALA A 598 -24.87 4.09 -39.69
C ALA A 598 -25.40 5.51 -39.99
N LEU A 599 -24.95 6.12 -41.09
CA LEU A 599 -25.40 7.43 -41.54
C LEU A 599 -26.85 7.41 -42.02
N ALA A 600 -27.23 6.39 -42.80
CA ALA A 600 -28.60 6.17 -43.22
C ALA A 600 -29.53 5.98 -42.01
N LEU A 601 -29.12 5.18 -41.02
CA LEU A 601 -29.84 5.03 -39.75
C LEU A 601 -29.94 6.34 -38.98
N ALA A 602 -28.89 7.15 -38.94
CA ALA A 602 -28.92 8.47 -38.29
C ALA A 602 -29.98 9.39 -38.94
N SER A 603 -30.08 9.35 -40.27
CA SER A 603 -31.08 10.12 -41.01
C SER A 603 -32.51 9.62 -40.77
N GLY A 604 -32.73 8.30 -40.81
CA GLY A 604 -34.06 7.70 -40.65
C GLY A 604 -34.59 7.72 -39.21
N LEU A 605 -33.70 7.65 -38.21
CA LEU A 605 -34.07 7.67 -36.79
C LEU A 605 -34.14 9.07 -36.20
N ARG A 606 -33.77 10.12 -36.96
CA ARG A 606 -33.66 11.50 -36.45
C ARG A 606 -34.93 11.99 -35.74
N SER A 607 -36.10 11.68 -36.27
CA SER A 607 -37.39 12.11 -35.70
C SER A 607 -37.87 11.24 -34.54
N ARG A 608 -37.45 9.96 -34.49
CA ARG A 608 -37.92 8.98 -33.49
C ARG A 608 -37.00 8.88 -32.27
N LEU A 609 -35.69 8.90 -32.49
CA LEU A 609 -34.66 8.70 -31.46
C LEU A 609 -33.52 9.73 -31.62
N PRO A 610 -33.80 11.03 -31.43
CA PRO A 610 -32.81 12.09 -31.64
C PRO A 610 -31.55 11.95 -30.75
N VAL A 611 -31.68 11.26 -29.60
CA VAL A 611 -30.58 10.97 -28.68
C VAL A 611 -29.49 10.09 -29.29
N LEU A 612 -29.82 9.26 -30.30
CA LEU A 612 -28.87 8.34 -30.94
C LEU A 612 -28.19 8.95 -32.17
N THR A 613 -28.82 9.93 -32.83
CA THR A 613 -28.37 10.52 -34.10
C THR A 613 -26.93 11.00 -34.05
N LYS A 614 -26.55 11.76 -33.01
CA LYS A 614 -25.17 12.24 -32.83
C LYS A 614 -24.17 11.09 -32.69
N SER A 615 -24.55 10.01 -32.01
CA SER A 615 -23.68 8.84 -31.80
C SER A 615 -23.49 8.06 -33.09
N LEU A 616 -24.54 7.95 -33.92
CA LEU A 616 -24.47 7.33 -35.23
C LEU A 616 -23.61 8.14 -36.20
N HIS A 617 -23.68 9.48 -36.16
CA HIS A 617 -22.75 10.35 -36.92
C HIS A 617 -21.30 10.12 -36.54
N VAL A 618 -21.00 10.05 -35.23
CA VAL A 618 -19.64 9.73 -34.76
C VAL A 618 -19.23 8.32 -35.20
N LEU A 619 -20.12 7.33 -35.08
CA LEU A 619 -19.85 5.96 -35.52
C LEU A 619 -19.54 5.89 -37.03
N THR A 620 -20.28 6.63 -37.87
CA THR A 620 -19.98 6.76 -39.31
C THR A 620 -18.56 7.24 -39.56
N LEU A 621 -18.11 8.27 -38.82
CA LEU A 621 -16.75 8.80 -38.96
C LEU A 621 -15.69 7.81 -38.46
N LEU A 622 -15.97 7.11 -37.37
CA LEU A 622 -15.08 6.08 -36.82
C LEU A 622 -14.90 4.93 -37.81
N TYR A 623 -15.98 4.44 -38.42
CA TYR A 623 -15.91 3.44 -39.47
C TYR A 623 -15.19 3.95 -40.71
N GLY A 624 -15.48 5.17 -41.16
CA GLY A 624 -14.75 5.77 -42.28
C GLY A 624 -13.24 5.82 -42.02
N LEU A 625 -12.84 6.33 -40.85
CA LEU A 625 -11.44 6.39 -40.45
C LEU A 625 -10.81 4.98 -40.34
N LEU A 626 -11.48 4.04 -39.68
CA LEU A 626 -10.99 2.67 -39.55
C LEU A 626 -10.80 2.00 -40.92
N GLY A 627 -11.75 2.17 -41.84
CA GLY A 627 -11.62 1.69 -43.22
C GLY A 627 -10.40 2.28 -43.93
N LEU A 628 -10.10 3.57 -43.73
CA LEU A 628 -8.88 4.17 -44.27
C LEU A 628 -7.60 3.61 -43.63
N LEU A 629 -7.63 3.30 -42.33
CA LEU A 629 -6.48 2.69 -41.64
C LEU A 629 -6.22 1.26 -42.11
N LEU A 630 -7.27 0.46 -42.30
CA LEU A 630 -7.17 -0.93 -42.74
C LEU A 630 -6.54 -1.07 -44.13
N ARG A 631 -6.68 -0.05 -45.00
CA ARG A 631 -6.10 -0.05 -46.35
C ARG A 631 -4.66 0.48 -46.44
N ILE A 632 -4.01 0.92 -45.35
CA ILE A 632 -2.70 1.64 -45.41
C ILE A 632 -1.61 0.88 -46.19
N GLY A 633 -1.63 -0.46 -46.18
CA GLY A 633 -0.67 -1.29 -46.91
C GLY A 633 -0.96 -1.49 -48.40
N TYR A 634 -2.03 -0.90 -48.94
CA TYR A 634 -2.48 -1.10 -50.31
C TYR A 634 -2.39 0.20 -51.12
N PHE A 635 -2.08 0.07 -52.40
CA PHE A 635 -2.22 1.14 -53.38
C PHE A 635 -2.88 0.60 -54.65
N SER A 636 -4.18 0.89 -54.82
CA SER A 636 -5.03 0.36 -55.90
C SER A 636 -6.16 1.34 -56.27
N PRO A 637 -6.96 1.13 -57.33
CA PRO A 637 -8.09 2.02 -57.62
C PRO A 637 -9.09 2.09 -56.46
N TRP A 638 -9.23 0.97 -55.74
CA TRP A 638 -10.11 0.88 -54.57
C TRP A 638 -9.66 1.80 -53.45
N THR A 639 -8.37 2.08 -53.33
CA THR A 639 -7.83 2.93 -52.27
C THR A 639 -8.29 4.39 -52.43
N GLY A 640 -8.26 4.91 -53.67
CA GLY A 640 -8.81 6.22 -54.01
C GLY A 640 -10.34 6.27 -53.94
N LEU A 641 -11.04 5.21 -54.37
CA LEU A 641 -12.51 5.10 -54.22
C LEU A 641 -12.95 5.05 -52.75
N SER A 642 -12.23 4.33 -51.90
CA SER A 642 -12.48 4.28 -50.45
C SER A 642 -12.28 5.64 -49.81
N LEU A 643 -11.23 6.38 -50.19
CA LEU A 643 -11.02 7.74 -49.70
C LEU A 643 -12.14 8.69 -50.12
N LEU A 644 -12.58 8.59 -51.39
CA LEU A 644 -13.71 9.34 -51.89
C LEU A 644 -15.00 9.01 -51.12
N ALA A 645 -15.28 7.73 -50.89
CA ALA A 645 -16.44 7.29 -50.12
C ALA A 645 -16.44 7.86 -48.69
N VAL A 646 -15.30 7.80 -47.98
CA VAL A 646 -15.17 8.37 -46.63
C VAL A 646 -15.31 9.89 -46.63
N ALA A 647 -14.77 10.56 -47.65
CA ALA A 647 -14.91 12.00 -47.82
C ALA A 647 -16.38 12.41 -48.00
N LEU A 648 -17.14 11.67 -48.82
CA LEU A 648 -18.58 11.88 -49.00
C LEU A 648 -19.36 11.63 -47.70
N LEU A 649 -19.03 10.58 -46.95
CA LEU A 649 -19.62 10.35 -45.62
C LEU A 649 -19.34 11.51 -44.67
N GLY A 650 -18.11 12.05 -44.66
CA GLY A 650 -17.71 13.19 -43.85
C GLY A 650 -18.47 14.47 -44.19
N LEU A 651 -18.65 14.77 -45.49
CA LEU A 651 -19.46 15.90 -45.96
C LEU A 651 -20.91 15.78 -45.52
N GLU A 652 -21.50 14.59 -45.66
CA GLU A 652 -22.90 14.37 -45.30
C GLU A 652 -23.11 14.42 -43.77
N VAL A 653 -22.20 13.86 -42.98
CA VAL A 653 -22.20 14.05 -41.52
C VAL A 653 -22.09 15.53 -41.17
N SER A 654 -21.20 16.27 -41.84
CA SER A 654 -21.06 17.71 -41.62
C SER A 654 -22.34 18.49 -41.92
N ARG A 655 -23.00 18.18 -43.03
CA ARG A 655 -24.30 18.76 -43.41
C ARG A 655 -25.36 18.55 -42.34
N GLN A 656 -25.39 17.37 -41.73
CA GLN A 656 -26.38 17.00 -40.72
C GLN A 656 -26.06 17.49 -39.30
N SER A 657 -24.77 17.59 -38.95
CA SER A 657 -24.28 17.94 -37.59
C SER A 657 -23.80 19.39 -37.45
N ARG A 658 -23.61 20.09 -38.57
CA ARG A 658 -23.07 21.46 -38.70
C ARG A 658 -21.63 21.62 -38.16
N TRP A 659 -20.76 20.64 -38.41
CA TRP A 659 -19.34 20.72 -38.05
C TRP A 659 -18.49 21.27 -39.22
N PRO A 660 -18.13 22.57 -39.22
CA PRO A 660 -17.52 23.21 -40.39
C PRO A 660 -16.18 22.59 -40.81
N TRP A 661 -15.37 22.13 -39.84
CA TRP A 661 -14.08 21.49 -40.13
C TRP A 661 -14.21 20.17 -40.92
N LEU A 662 -15.31 19.42 -40.74
CA LEU A 662 -15.57 18.21 -41.54
C LEU A 662 -15.87 18.53 -43.01
N ARG A 663 -16.37 19.73 -43.33
CA ARG A 663 -16.57 20.13 -44.73
C ARG A 663 -15.24 20.24 -45.44
N TRP A 664 -14.32 20.99 -44.85
CA TRP A 664 -12.96 21.15 -45.37
C TRP A 664 -12.22 19.82 -45.46
N LEU A 665 -12.33 18.97 -44.43
CA LEU A 665 -11.73 17.64 -44.45
C LEU A 665 -12.35 16.73 -45.53
N GLY A 666 -13.65 16.82 -45.76
CA GLY A 666 -14.32 16.12 -46.85
C GLY A 666 -13.92 16.63 -48.24
N LEU A 667 -13.82 17.95 -48.46
CA LEU A 667 -13.32 18.52 -49.72
C LEU A 667 -11.87 18.13 -50.01
N ALA A 668 -11.01 18.18 -48.99
CA ALA A 668 -9.65 17.68 -49.07
C ALA A 668 -9.61 16.16 -49.32
N GLY A 669 -10.49 15.39 -48.69
CA GLY A 669 -10.60 13.94 -48.92
C GLY A 669 -11.04 13.59 -50.35
N ILE A 670 -11.99 14.32 -50.94
CA ILE A 670 -12.38 14.16 -52.36
C ILE A 670 -11.17 14.41 -53.25
N THR A 671 -10.46 15.49 -52.99
CA THR A 671 -9.24 15.89 -53.72
C THR A 671 -8.19 14.78 -53.66
N LEU A 672 -7.84 14.33 -52.45
CA LEU A 672 -6.84 13.29 -52.25
C LEU A 672 -7.28 11.96 -52.86
N GLY A 673 -8.55 11.58 -52.74
CA GLY A 673 -9.08 10.36 -53.37
C GLY A 673 -9.00 10.41 -54.90
N TRP A 674 -9.28 11.57 -55.50
CA TRP A 674 -9.11 11.78 -56.93
C TRP A 674 -7.65 11.71 -57.36
N TYR A 675 -6.75 12.33 -56.60
CA TYR A 675 -5.31 12.20 -56.84
C TYR A 675 -4.82 10.77 -56.71
N GLU A 676 -5.22 10.03 -55.67
CA GLU A 676 -4.86 8.61 -55.52
C GLU A 676 -5.30 7.80 -56.75
N LEU A 677 -6.50 8.03 -57.28
CA LEU A 677 -6.97 7.38 -58.51
C LEU A 677 -6.10 7.70 -59.73
N VAL A 678 -5.78 8.99 -59.93
CA VAL A 678 -4.95 9.44 -61.05
C VAL A 678 -3.52 8.93 -60.92
N ILE A 679 -2.92 9.02 -59.74
CA ILE A 679 -1.57 8.52 -59.44
C ILE A 679 -1.52 7.01 -59.63
N TYR A 680 -2.57 6.27 -59.23
CA TYR A 680 -2.63 4.84 -59.48
C TYR A 680 -2.61 4.52 -60.98
N GLN A 681 -3.43 5.21 -61.79
CA GLN A 681 -3.40 5.02 -63.25
C GLN A 681 -2.05 5.40 -63.86
N LEU A 682 -1.42 6.47 -63.37
CA LEU A 682 -0.07 6.85 -63.77
C LEU A 682 0.97 5.78 -63.39
N SER A 683 0.82 5.12 -62.24
CA SER A 683 1.73 4.04 -61.81
C SER A 683 1.63 2.77 -62.66
N LEU A 684 0.48 2.57 -63.33
CA LEU A 684 0.29 1.47 -64.30
C LEU A 684 0.77 1.84 -65.71
N ALA A 685 0.82 3.13 -66.03
CA ALA A 685 1.26 3.59 -67.33
C ALA A 685 2.78 3.39 -67.48
N THR A 686 3.21 2.91 -68.65
CA THR A 686 4.63 2.86 -69.04
C THR A 686 5.11 4.24 -69.50
N GLY A 687 4.93 5.26 -68.65
CA GLY A 687 5.35 6.62 -68.96
C GLY A 687 6.87 6.72 -68.96
N GLU A 688 7.47 7.00 -70.12
CA GLU A 688 8.93 7.16 -70.26
C GLU A 688 9.45 8.46 -69.61
N HIS A 689 8.56 9.42 -69.31
CA HIS A 689 8.93 10.76 -68.86
C HIS A 689 8.16 11.20 -67.60
N PRO A 690 8.83 11.46 -66.45
CA PRO A 690 8.17 11.91 -65.22
C PRO A 690 7.49 13.28 -65.36
N ALA A 691 7.95 14.12 -66.28
CA ALA A 691 7.35 15.42 -66.59
C ALA A 691 5.88 15.29 -67.06
N ASP A 692 5.56 14.24 -67.83
CA ASP A 692 4.20 13.98 -68.33
C ASP A 692 3.25 13.60 -67.18
N GLY A 693 3.73 12.88 -66.17
CA GLY A 693 2.97 12.58 -64.94
C GLY A 693 2.55 13.85 -64.19
N LEU A 694 3.45 14.84 -64.10
CA LEU A 694 3.13 16.15 -63.50
C LEU A 694 2.12 16.95 -64.33
N VAL A 695 2.18 16.89 -65.67
CA VAL A 695 1.15 17.49 -66.54
C VAL A 695 -0.21 16.87 -66.29
N VAL A 696 -0.28 15.53 -66.16
CA VAL A 696 -1.54 14.83 -65.86
C VAL A 696 -2.08 15.20 -64.47
N LEU A 697 -1.22 15.31 -63.45
CA LEU A 697 -1.64 15.75 -62.12
C LEU A 697 -2.07 17.23 -62.10
N ALA A 698 -1.42 18.09 -62.89
CA ALA A 698 -1.84 19.47 -63.08
C ALA A 698 -3.19 19.55 -63.80
N ALA A 699 -3.42 18.68 -64.78
CA ALA A 699 -4.70 18.58 -65.48
C ALA A 699 -5.81 18.14 -64.51
N ALA A 700 -5.55 17.14 -63.66
CA ALA A 700 -6.47 16.72 -62.62
C ALA A 700 -6.81 17.87 -61.65
N ALA A 701 -5.80 18.63 -61.21
CA ALA A 701 -5.96 19.81 -60.37
C ALA A 701 -6.86 20.88 -61.05
N ALA A 702 -6.62 21.16 -62.33
CA ALA A 702 -7.40 22.11 -63.11
C ALA A 702 -8.85 21.64 -63.34
N VAL A 703 -9.08 20.34 -63.52
CA VAL A 703 -10.43 19.76 -63.59
C VAL A 703 -11.15 19.92 -62.26
N ILE A 704 -10.51 19.61 -61.14
CA ILE A 704 -11.08 19.81 -59.79
C ILE A 704 -11.42 21.29 -59.57
N MET A 705 -10.51 22.20 -59.92
CA MET A 705 -10.74 23.65 -59.90
C MET A 705 -11.98 24.02 -60.71
N ALA A 706 -12.08 23.56 -61.96
CA ALA A 706 -13.19 23.89 -62.84
C ALA A 706 -14.53 23.37 -62.28
N VAL A 707 -14.56 22.12 -61.83
CA VAL A 707 -15.76 21.50 -61.24
C VAL A 707 -16.23 22.29 -60.01
N TYR A 708 -15.33 22.63 -59.09
CA TYR A 708 -15.72 23.42 -57.92
C TYR A 708 -16.15 24.84 -58.30
N ARG A 709 -15.49 25.49 -59.26
CA ARG A 709 -15.83 26.86 -59.66
C ARG A 709 -17.18 26.95 -60.36
N PHE A 710 -17.42 26.10 -61.35
CA PHE A 710 -18.66 26.11 -62.13
C PHE A 710 -19.81 25.42 -61.41
N GLY A 711 -19.51 24.44 -60.55
CA GLY A 711 -20.49 23.72 -59.75
C GLY A 711 -20.90 24.41 -58.46
N ALA A 712 -20.23 25.49 -58.02
CA ALA A 712 -20.41 26.07 -56.68
C ALA A 712 -21.88 26.38 -56.35
N ALA A 713 -22.56 27.17 -57.19
CA ALA A 713 -23.96 27.55 -56.95
C ALA A 713 -24.92 26.34 -56.99
N TRP A 714 -24.66 25.37 -57.86
CA TRP A 714 -25.47 24.15 -57.95
C TRP A 714 -25.29 23.23 -56.74
N LEU A 715 -24.04 23.08 -56.28
CA LEU A 715 -23.67 22.26 -55.12
C LEU A 715 -24.15 22.90 -53.80
N GLU A 716 -24.16 24.23 -53.71
CA GLU A 716 -24.74 24.91 -52.55
C GLU A 716 -26.23 24.61 -52.41
N GLY A 717 -26.99 24.70 -53.51
CA GLY A 717 -28.43 24.41 -53.51
C GLY A 717 -28.79 22.95 -53.20
N ARG A 718 -27.93 21.98 -53.57
CA ARG A 718 -28.22 20.55 -53.39
C ARG A 718 -27.57 19.90 -52.17
N LEU A 719 -26.32 20.25 -51.87
CA LEU A 719 -25.52 19.63 -50.81
C LEU A 719 -25.28 20.57 -49.62
N ALA A 720 -25.76 21.82 -49.68
CA ALA A 720 -25.55 22.84 -48.64
C ALA A 720 -24.07 23.07 -48.30
N LEU A 721 -23.20 22.93 -49.31
CA LEU A 721 -21.80 23.32 -49.24
C LEU A 721 -21.70 24.82 -49.52
N PRO A 722 -21.09 25.65 -48.64
CA PRO A 722 -21.04 27.09 -48.86
C PRO A 722 -20.25 27.43 -50.13
N GLU A 723 -20.78 28.35 -50.95
CA GLU A 723 -20.13 28.78 -52.19
C GLU A 723 -18.69 29.25 -51.95
N VAL A 724 -18.47 30.00 -50.86
CA VAL A 724 -17.17 30.54 -50.45
C VAL A 724 -16.13 29.44 -50.24
N GLU A 725 -16.48 28.33 -49.59
CA GLU A 725 -15.55 27.22 -49.32
C GLU A 725 -15.17 26.50 -50.62
N MET A 726 -16.11 26.35 -51.56
CA MET A 726 -15.87 25.72 -52.86
C MET A 726 -15.02 26.60 -53.77
N ILE A 727 -15.29 27.91 -53.83
CA ILE A 727 -14.49 28.87 -54.59
C ILE A 727 -13.05 28.91 -54.05
N ALA A 728 -12.89 28.97 -52.73
CA ALA A 728 -11.57 28.91 -52.11
C ALA A 728 -10.84 27.61 -52.44
N THR A 729 -11.53 26.46 -52.42
CA THR A 729 -10.97 25.17 -52.83
C THR A 729 -10.55 25.17 -54.30
N ALA A 730 -11.33 25.78 -55.19
CA ALA A 730 -10.96 25.94 -56.59
C ALA A 730 -9.68 26.77 -56.75
N HIS A 731 -9.55 27.88 -56.02
CA HIS A 731 -8.35 28.72 -56.04
C HIS A 731 -7.09 27.99 -55.52
N ILE A 732 -7.22 27.16 -54.49
CA ILE A 732 -6.12 26.31 -54.02
C ILE A 732 -5.67 25.36 -55.13
N HIS A 733 -6.61 24.71 -55.82
CA HIS A 733 -6.31 23.79 -56.91
C HIS A 733 -5.72 24.47 -58.13
N TRP A 734 -6.12 25.70 -58.44
CA TRP A 734 -5.43 26.53 -59.43
C TRP A 734 -3.95 26.72 -59.07
N GLY A 735 -3.67 27.04 -57.81
CA GLY A 735 -2.29 27.18 -57.31
C GLY A 735 -1.50 25.88 -57.43
N VAL A 736 -2.09 24.75 -56.99
CA VAL A 736 -1.48 23.42 -57.12
C VAL A 736 -1.21 23.07 -58.59
N ALA A 737 -2.17 23.29 -59.49
CA ALA A 737 -2.01 23.05 -60.92
C ALA A 737 -0.85 23.87 -61.51
N THR A 738 -0.76 25.15 -61.14
CA THR A 738 0.28 26.06 -61.61
C THR A 738 1.67 25.63 -61.12
N VAL A 739 1.80 25.23 -59.85
CA VAL A 739 3.06 24.71 -59.29
C VAL A 739 3.46 23.40 -59.98
N LEU A 740 2.52 22.47 -60.18
CA LEU A 740 2.78 21.22 -60.88
C LEU A 740 3.23 21.44 -62.33
N MET A 741 2.65 22.44 -63.03
CA MET A 741 3.09 22.83 -64.38
C MET A 741 4.51 23.41 -64.41
N VAL A 742 4.87 24.25 -63.44
CA VAL A 742 6.24 24.79 -63.33
C VAL A 742 7.24 23.67 -63.03
N LEU A 743 6.90 22.77 -62.10
CA LEU A 743 7.74 21.60 -61.78
C LEU A 743 7.88 20.65 -62.98
N SER A 744 6.80 20.44 -63.75
CA SER A 744 6.87 19.70 -65.00
C SER A 744 7.90 20.33 -65.92
N GLY A 745 7.81 21.64 -66.20
CA GLY A 745 8.76 22.37 -67.03
C GLY A 745 10.22 22.27 -66.61
N ALA A 746 10.49 22.23 -65.30
CA ALA A 746 11.83 22.01 -64.78
C ALA A 746 12.37 20.61 -65.11
N LEU A 747 11.53 19.57 -65.08
CA LEU A 747 11.90 18.20 -65.42
C LEU A 747 12.00 17.94 -66.92
N VAL A 748 11.31 18.73 -67.75
CA VAL A 748 11.36 18.63 -69.24
C VAL A 748 12.80 18.68 -69.77
N TYR A 749 13.65 19.48 -69.12
CA TYR A 749 15.05 19.65 -69.49
C TYR A 749 15.85 18.33 -69.44
N GLU A 750 15.46 17.39 -68.58
CA GLU A 750 16.18 16.14 -68.36
C GLU A 750 15.63 14.96 -69.16
N SER A 751 14.32 14.92 -69.44
CA SER A 751 13.67 13.71 -69.96
C SER A 751 12.93 13.84 -71.30
N GLY A 752 12.60 15.05 -71.80
CA GLY A 752 11.70 15.21 -72.94
C GLY A 752 10.20 15.11 -72.56
N LEU A 753 9.30 15.34 -73.53
CA LEU A 753 7.84 15.44 -73.33
C LEU A 753 7.04 14.64 -74.36
N GLY A 754 6.21 13.71 -73.88
CA GLY A 754 5.15 13.06 -74.67
C GLY A 754 3.86 13.88 -74.71
N LEU A 755 3.58 14.72 -73.71
CA LEU A 755 2.34 15.50 -73.56
C LEU A 755 2.54 17.02 -73.73
N LEU A 756 3.44 17.44 -74.62
CA LEU A 756 3.77 18.85 -74.87
C LEU A 756 2.55 19.74 -75.15
N TRP A 757 1.74 19.39 -76.16
CA TRP A 757 0.59 20.20 -76.58
C TRP A 757 -0.50 20.29 -75.51
N PRO A 758 -0.92 19.17 -74.86
CA PRO A 758 -1.80 19.22 -73.70
C PRO A 758 -1.26 20.11 -72.57
N GLY A 759 0.04 20.03 -72.26
CA GLY A 759 0.67 20.87 -71.23
C GLY A 759 0.62 22.36 -71.54
N LEU A 760 0.91 22.74 -72.79
CA LEU A 760 0.79 24.14 -73.23
C LEU A 760 -0.65 24.66 -73.16
N GLY A 761 -1.61 23.86 -73.63
CA GLY A 761 -3.02 24.22 -73.54
C GLY A 761 -3.48 24.41 -72.09
N LEU A 762 -3.11 23.48 -71.21
CA LEU A 762 -3.44 23.54 -69.80
C LEU A 762 -2.85 24.77 -69.10
N GLY A 763 -1.56 25.05 -69.32
CA GLY A 763 -0.92 26.20 -68.70
C GLY A 763 -1.53 27.53 -69.18
N LEU A 764 -1.93 27.63 -70.45
CA LEU A 764 -2.65 28.81 -70.95
C LEU A 764 -4.02 28.96 -70.27
N VAL A 765 -4.75 27.87 -70.05
CA VAL A 765 -6.03 27.89 -69.32
C VAL A 765 -5.84 28.41 -67.88
N LEU A 766 -4.78 27.99 -67.19
CA LEU A 766 -4.47 28.46 -65.83
C LEU A 766 -4.13 29.97 -65.80
N VAL A 767 -3.40 30.47 -66.80
CA VAL A 767 -3.12 31.90 -66.95
C VAL A 767 -4.42 32.69 -67.14
N LEU A 768 -5.24 32.26 -68.11
CA LEU A 768 -6.50 32.92 -68.41
C LEU A 768 -7.44 32.91 -67.21
N TYR A 769 -7.50 31.81 -66.46
CA TYR A 769 -8.30 31.71 -65.24
C TYR A 769 -7.91 32.80 -64.23
N ALA A 770 -6.62 32.97 -63.92
CA ALA A 770 -6.16 33.95 -62.94
C ALA A 770 -6.43 35.39 -63.39
N LEU A 771 -6.19 35.69 -64.67
CA LEU A 771 -6.50 37.00 -65.25
C LEU A 771 -8.01 37.31 -65.22
N LEU A 772 -8.85 36.30 -65.48
CA LEU A 772 -10.30 36.43 -65.36
C LEU A 772 -10.74 36.63 -63.90
N GLN A 773 -10.10 35.99 -62.90
CA GLN A 773 -10.39 36.26 -61.49
C GLN A 773 -9.95 37.68 -61.06
N GLY A 774 -8.90 38.24 -61.67
CA GLY A 774 -8.51 39.63 -61.46
C GLY A 774 -9.53 40.65 -61.97
N ARG A 775 -10.42 40.24 -62.88
CA ARG A 775 -11.46 41.10 -63.45
C ARG A 775 -12.63 41.25 -62.47
N GLY A 776 -12.53 42.25 -61.59
CA GLY A 776 -13.52 42.53 -60.53
C GLY A 776 -13.19 41.90 -59.17
N GLY A 777 -12.02 41.25 -59.04
CA GLY A 777 -11.50 40.69 -57.79
C GLY A 777 -10.27 41.47 -57.28
N PRO A 778 -9.56 40.93 -56.27
CA PRO A 778 -8.33 41.52 -55.76
C PRO A 778 -7.22 41.62 -56.81
N ASP A 779 -6.46 42.73 -56.83
CA ASP A 779 -5.33 42.96 -57.75
C ASP A 779 -4.29 41.82 -57.73
N LEU A 780 -4.17 41.10 -56.61
CA LEU A 780 -3.29 39.93 -56.44
C LEU A 780 -3.46 38.89 -57.56
N TRP A 781 -4.68 38.69 -58.08
CA TRP A 781 -4.94 37.73 -59.15
C TRP A 781 -4.37 38.14 -60.50
N VAL A 782 -4.29 39.45 -60.78
CA VAL A 782 -3.64 39.96 -61.99
C VAL A 782 -2.14 39.66 -61.93
N TYR A 783 -1.50 39.94 -60.79
CA TYR A 783 -0.10 39.58 -60.58
C TYR A 783 0.14 38.07 -60.64
N ALA A 784 -0.76 37.27 -60.08
CA ALA A 784 -0.70 35.82 -60.12
C ALA A 784 -0.83 35.28 -61.57
N GLY A 785 -1.73 35.86 -62.38
CA GLY A 785 -1.90 35.51 -63.79
C GLY A 785 -0.70 35.91 -64.66
N LEU A 786 -0.13 37.10 -64.45
CA LEU A 786 1.10 37.52 -65.12
C LEU A 786 2.30 36.63 -64.73
N THR A 787 2.40 36.24 -63.45
CA THR A 787 3.43 35.32 -62.98
C THR A 787 3.27 33.94 -63.61
N ALA A 788 2.04 33.42 -63.67
CA ALA A 788 1.73 32.17 -64.36
C ALA A 788 2.02 32.26 -65.87
N LEU A 789 1.83 33.43 -66.50
CA LEU A 789 2.13 33.66 -67.92
C LEU A 789 3.63 33.60 -68.19
N VAL A 790 4.44 34.20 -67.30
CA VAL A 790 5.91 34.05 -67.35
C VAL A 790 6.28 32.57 -67.20
N GLY A 791 5.72 31.87 -66.21
CA GLY A 791 5.93 30.43 -66.03
C GLY A 791 5.54 29.59 -67.25
N TRP A 792 4.45 29.96 -67.94
CA TRP A 792 4.01 29.32 -69.17
C TRP A 792 4.99 29.54 -70.33
N PHE A 793 5.51 30.76 -70.49
CA PHE A 793 6.55 31.03 -71.49
C PHE A 793 7.86 30.31 -71.19
N VAL A 794 8.25 30.22 -69.91
CA VAL A 794 9.39 29.41 -69.48
C VAL A 794 9.17 27.94 -69.83
N TYR A 795 7.99 27.37 -69.52
CA TYR A 795 7.64 26.01 -69.89
C TYR A 795 7.71 25.79 -71.41
N LEU A 796 7.13 26.70 -72.22
CA LEU A 796 7.19 26.65 -73.69
C LEU A 796 8.63 26.68 -74.20
N ARG A 797 9.45 27.59 -73.69
CA ARG A 797 10.83 27.78 -74.12
C ARG A 797 11.73 26.59 -73.75
N LEU A 798 11.54 26.02 -72.57
CA LEU A 798 12.26 24.81 -72.13
C LEU A 798 11.83 23.57 -72.92
N SER A 799 10.55 23.51 -73.29
CA SER A 799 9.99 22.38 -74.05
C SER A 799 10.29 22.41 -75.54
N MET A 800 10.53 23.59 -76.12
CA MET A 800 10.87 23.77 -77.53
C MET A 800 12.19 24.55 -77.66
N PRO A 801 13.36 23.88 -77.56
CA PRO A 801 14.66 24.54 -77.67
C PRO A 801 14.88 25.30 -78.98
N GLN A 802 14.13 24.92 -80.02
CA GLN A 802 14.17 25.58 -81.33
C GLN A 802 13.70 27.04 -81.26
N LEU A 803 12.96 27.45 -80.23
CA LEU A 803 12.54 28.84 -80.02
C LEU A 803 13.66 29.77 -79.50
N SER A 804 14.89 29.27 -79.35
CA SER A 804 16.05 30.06 -78.90
C SER A 804 16.34 31.31 -79.74
N TYR A 805 15.97 31.34 -81.02
CA TYR A 805 16.11 32.53 -81.88
C TYR A 805 15.22 33.70 -81.44
N VAL A 806 14.18 33.45 -80.65
CA VAL A 806 13.28 34.47 -80.10
C VAL A 806 13.80 35.03 -78.77
N ASP A 807 14.90 34.48 -78.23
CA ASP A 807 15.35 34.83 -76.87
C ASP A 807 15.71 36.31 -76.71
N THR A 808 16.27 36.92 -77.76
CA THR A 808 16.56 38.37 -77.82
C THR A 808 15.31 39.25 -77.97
N GLY A 809 14.16 38.67 -78.34
CA GLY A 809 12.89 39.36 -78.60
C GLY A 809 11.87 39.28 -77.46
N TRP A 810 12.11 38.49 -76.40
CA TRP A 810 11.16 38.35 -75.29
C TRP A 810 10.84 39.66 -74.58
N GLY A 811 11.79 40.60 -74.51
CA GLY A 811 11.54 41.94 -73.99
C GLY A 811 10.47 42.69 -74.80
N VAL A 812 10.47 42.55 -76.13
CA VAL A 812 9.48 43.18 -77.02
C VAL A 812 8.12 42.51 -76.87
N VAL A 813 8.08 41.18 -76.76
CA VAL A 813 6.83 40.42 -76.51
C VAL A 813 6.26 40.79 -75.14
N ALA A 814 7.09 40.85 -74.10
CA ALA A 814 6.69 41.25 -72.75
C ALA A 814 6.20 42.71 -72.72
N CYS A 815 6.87 43.65 -73.40
CA CYS A 815 6.41 45.03 -73.54
C CYS A 815 5.08 45.12 -74.34
N GLY A 816 4.89 44.29 -75.37
CA GLY A 816 3.65 44.21 -76.13
C GLY A 816 2.48 43.72 -75.29
N PHE A 817 2.67 42.64 -74.53
CA PHE A 817 1.68 42.17 -73.55
C PHE A 817 1.44 43.23 -72.47
N ALA A 818 2.50 43.81 -71.89
CA ALA A 818 2.37 44.87 -70.88
C ALA A 818 1.59 46.08 -71.41
N ALA A 819 1.78 46.47 -72.68
CA ALA A 819 0.99 47.53 -73.32
C ALA A 819 -0.49 47.14 -73.44
N VAL A 820 -0.81 45.91 -73.86
CA VAL A 820 -2.21 45.43 -73.90
C VAL A 820 -2.84 45.43 -72.51
N PHE A 821 -2.11 44.95 -71.48
CA PHE A 821 -2.57 44.98 -70.09
C PHE A 821 -2.68 46.41 -69.54
N PHE A 822 -1.80 47.33 -69.91
CA PHE A 822 -1.85 48.72 -69.46
C PHE A 822 -3.06 49.48 -70.04
N TRP A 823 -3.50 49.11 -71.25
CA TRP A 823 -4.60 49.77 -71.96
C TRP A 823 -5.98 49.16 -71.69
N LEU A 824 -6.06 47.94 -71.15
CA LEU A 824 -7.32 47.30 -70.76
C LEU A 824 -7.85 47.93 -69.46
N PRO A 825 -9.12 48.40 -69.41
CA PRO A 825 -9.71 48.97 -68.19
C PRO A 825 -10.09 47.86 -67.21
N TRP A 826 -9.18 47.47 -66.32
CA TRP A 826 -9.39 46.37 -65.35
C TRP A 826 -10.39 46.70 -64.23
N GLN A 827 -10.63 47.98 -63.95
CA GLN A 827 -11.44 48.44 -62.81
C GLN A 827 -12.93 48.71 -63.12
N ARG A 828 -13.40 48.51 -64.37
CA ARG A 828 -14.79 48.77 -64.73
C ARG A 828 -15.43 47.56 -65.42
N PRO A 829 -16.56 47.03 -64.90
CA PRO A 829 -17.35 46.06 -65.65
C PRO A 829 -18.02 46.81 -66.82
N GLY A 830 -17.71 46.39 -68.03
CA GLY A 830 -18.54 46.65 -69.21
C GLY A 830 -19.45 45.47 -69.43
#